data_AF-A0AA42LV71-F1
#
_entry.id   AF-A0AA42LV71-F1
#
_cell.length_a   1.000
_cell.length_b   1.000
_cell.length_c   1.000
_cell.angle_alpha   90.00
_cell.angle_beta   90.00
_cell.angle_gamma   90.00
#
_symmetry.space_group_name_H-M   'P 1'
#
loop_
_entity.id
_entity.type
_entity.pdbx_description
1 polymer ?
#
loop_
_entity_poly.entity_id
_entity_poly.type
_entity_poly.pdbx_seq_one_letter_code
_entity_poly.pdbx_strand_id
1 'polypeptide(L)'
;MSYPAFSHRQAVAEPGRLAPSHSPAHLRATAHLYGVETVPLERARVLALGCGTGEGLLPFALAYPSAQAVGVDASEALIAQGTAAAQGMEVTNLALYVGQATDLGAQLGLFDYIVVTGLYSYLPADQAHALLQACEKLLSPLGVLYVDSPVYPGAKALDVVRDAIMLHGHAAQTQAELQQSARAALALFKDGMATGNPQASTLNAATAWFDRALNAPSPGASPAPDPLTSTPSYFVELAGRAAEAGLAYVGDAQPLSEIALNFGQGVSLNHSLLAMGQPATVRQQYLDFATGRAFRQCLWIAQARAAQAQAKPDLDRLRDLRFASGLTRLAANGQQTGATYINHLGRALVTHEADVVTVVDTLAHAWPASLPYSTLLAVLMHRNQQTDAPAAKTLDHAIRVLMENDLVHYCLDAGPYEREDGGENTLRPLPCLDLESQAPADAVWPQFNLWHEPVLLALSEAQTATLRAMAAGLRPDEAAVGAKAVDLGEMAETLSLAKRYGLVQGSPRSWCRMLHATLQGTRGIAPLFGMYVGAQACLSLYARILTRSGHQSNPGAAIVPQAKQLHELMTRHAYLEAEPVARRLTKTAPKFWDAWEALTISLFSTARLNDAILPSLNMIELAPADPQSYVVLCALMTRLGRTSEAIGAGRRAVELAPASAEAHSALADGLATERRYKEAEASNRQAISLNPMHRKARVNLSKTLIDAGDVAAAIDAARDTVAAFPTEKMPRNNLLFALNYSDGHTAEQIFEAYRDYDTDLCQALQANWKPHKNNRRPQRKLKVGYVSPDFRQHSGNYFIEPLFAHHDRDNFELTAYAELVSPDATSARLRTYFDHWVPTATLTDAQLAERIRADGIDILIDVAGHTADNRLGAFARKPAPVSLTWLGFGYTTGLSAIDYIMTDAAMVPEGSEHLFSEKPWRLAQSNFIYRPGASMGDFGPLPAQTNGYVTLGTLTRAIRMNDRTVRVWSEILRRLPQGRLVVDSNSYRDGPMQERLIARFEAQGIERSRLMVGCHSPAWDVLRNMDIGLDCFPHNSGVTLVETLYMGVPYITLADRPSVGRIGSSVLHGIGRPEWIAQTEEEYIQKVVTLASDLPALANIRANLRAEMHASPLMDEPAFARKFETALRGMFNTWCESQA
;
A
#
# COMPACT_ATOMS: atom_id res chain seq x y z
N MET A 1 20.08 4.99 -0.62
CA MET A 1 20.85 6.24 -0.49
C MET A 1 20.47 7.11 -1.66
N SER A 2 19.77 8.23 -1.45
CA SER A 2 19.51 9.20 -2.51
C SER A 2 20.79 9.99 -2.76
N TYR A 3 21.20 10.10 -4.01
CA TYR A 3 22.27 11.03 -4.39
C TYR A 3 21.72 12.47 -4.29
N PRO A 4 22.49 13.45 -3.79
CA PRO A 4 22.07 14.86 -3.77
C PRO A 4 21.74 15.36 -5.19
N ALA A 5 20.77 16.27 -5.33
CA ALA A 5 20.33 16.88 -6.59
C ALA A 5 21.47 17.42 -7.45
N PHE A 6 22.56 17.85 -6.80
CA PHE A 6 23.78 18.33 -7.45
C PHE A 6 24.34 17.33 -8.46
N SER A 7 24.19 16.02 -8.24
CA SER A 7 24.68 15.00 -9.19
C SER A 7 23.72 14.72 -10.35
N HIS A 8 22.40 14.89 -10.15
CA HIS A 8 21.39 14.63 -11.18
C HIS A 8 21.17 15.81 -12.14
N ARG A 9 21.22 17.05 -11.65
CA ARG A 9 21.09 18.27 -12.48
C ARG A 9 22.43 18.83 -12.97
N GLN A 10 23.53 18.12 -12.73
CA GLN A 10 24.83 18.34 -13.41
C GLN A 10 24.89 17.70 -14.81
N ALA A 11 23.81 17.02 -15.25
CA ALA A 11 23.66 16.64 -16.64
C ALA A 11 23.51 17.92 -17.48
N VAL A 12 24.36 18.09 -18.50
CA VAL A 12 24.25 19.17 -19.49
C VAL A 12 22.84 19.16 -20.06
N ALA A 13 22.18 20.33 -20.08
CA ALA A 13 20.89 20.48 -20.74
C ALA A 13 21.05 20.17 -22.23
N GLU A 14 20.20 19.31 -22.78
CA GLU A 14 20.18 19.06 -24.22
C GLU A 14 19.71 20.33 -24.94
N PRO A 15 20.40 20.77 -26.01
CA PRO A 15 19.97 21.92 -26.77
C PRO A 15 18.53 21.77 -27.27
N GLY A 16 17.71 22.80 -27.04
CA GLY A 16 16.33 22.89 -27.51
C GLY A 16 15.28 22.28 -26.58
N ARG A 17 15.67 21.68 -25.45
CA ARG A 17 14.73 21.04 -24.54
C ARG A 17 14.60 21.80 -23.22
N LEU A 18 13.55 22.62 -23.09
CA LEU A 18 13.19 23.22 -21.80
C LEU A 18 12.84 22.12 -20.79
N ALA A 19 13.51 22.15 -19.64
CA ALA A 19 13.29 21.24 -18.53
C ALA A 19 12.76 22.00 -17.30
N PRO A 20 12.29 21.30 -16.25
CA PRO A 20 11.70 21.96 -15.09
C PRO A 20 12.64 22.99 -14.43
N SER A 21 13.95 22.70 -14.41
CA SER A 21 14.99 23.54 -13.79
C SER A 21 15.25 24.89 -14.48
N HIS A 22 14.68 25.10 -15.67
CA HIS A 22 14.83 26.35 -16.42
C HIS A 22 13.58 26.70 -17.22
N SER A 23 12.43 26.19 -16.78
CA SER A 23 11.12 26.65 -17.25
C SER A 23 10.89 28.12 -16.85
N PRO A 24 10.14 28.93 -17.63
CA PRO A 24 9.87 30.32 -17.27
C PRO A 24 9.32 30.51 -15.85
N ALA A 25 8.48 29.57 -15.39
CA ALA A 25 7.96 29.58 -14.01
C ALA A 25 9.05 29.43 -12.95
N HIS A 26 9.99 28.52 -13.17
CA HIS A 26 11.14 28.30 -12.30
C HIS A 26 12.12 29.48 -12.33
N LEU A 27 12.39 30.04 -13.52
CA LEU A 27 13.28 31.20 -13.69
C LEU A 27 12.72 32.43 -12.97
N ARG A 28 11.41 32.69 -13.10
CA ARG A 28 10.71 33.77 -12.40
C ARG A 28 10.80 33.61 -10.87
N ALA A 29 10.51 32.42 -10.36
CA ALA A 29 10.58 32.17 -8.93
C ALA A 29 12.02 32.29 -8.40
N THR A 30 13.00 31.82 -9.16
CA THR A 30 14.41 31.96 -8.78
C THR A 30 14.83 33.43 -8.80
N ALA A 31 14.48 34.20 -9.84
CA ALA A 31 14.76 35.63 -9.91
C ALA A 31 14.19 36.38 -8.69
N HIS A 32 12.99 36.03 -8.23
CA HIS A 32 12.38 36.58 -7.01
C HIS A 32 13.21 36.32 -5.75
N LEU A 33 13.77 35.11 -5.59
CA LEU A 33 14.67 34.78 -4.49
C LEU A 33 15.94 35.63 -4.50
N TYR A 34 16.41 36.07 -5.67
CA TYR A 34 17.53 36.99 -5.81
C TYR A 34 17.13 38.48 -5.77
N GLY A 35 15.88 38.80 -5.42
CA GLY A 35 15.41 40.19 -5.35
C GLY A 35 15.06 40.85 -6.68
N VAL A 36 15.04 40.09 -7.77
CA VAL A 36 14.81 40.60 -9.13
C VAL A 36 13.32 40.48 -9.50
N GLU A 37 12.71 41.62 -9.80
CA GLU A 37 11.34 41.67 -10.33
C GLU A 37 11.30 41.31 -11.82
N THR A 38 10.29 40.55 -12.23
CA THR A 38 10.10 40.09 -13.62
C THR A 38 8.63 40.16 -14.03
N VAL A 39 8.31 39.91 -15.30
CA VAL A 39 6.93 39.97 -15.82
C VAL A 39 6.11 38.72 -15.46
N PRO A 40 4.86 38.85 -14.96
CA PRO A 40 3.99 37.69 -14.70
C PRO A 40 3.80 36.80 -15.93
N LEU A 41 3.82 35.48 -15.74
CA LEU A 41 3.86 34.51 -16.83
C LEU A 41 2.68 34.59 -17.79
N GLU A 42 1.47 34.89 -17.29
CA GLU A 42 0.25 35.03 -18.08
C GLU A 42 0.36 36.10 -19.18
N ARG A 43 1.29 37.05 -19.05
CA ARG A 43 1.50 38.14 -20.02
C ARG A 43 2.92 38.16 -20.60
N ALA A 44 3.71 37.13 -20.31
CA ALA A 44 5.13 37.12 -20.67
C ALA A 44 5.33 36.79 -22.16
N ARG A 45 6.37 37.38 -22.75
CA ARG A 45 6.96 36.92 -24.02
C ARG A 45 8.22 36.11 -23.72
N VAL A 46 8.23 34.84 -24.11
CA VAL A 46 9.34 33.90 -23.88
C VAL A 46 10.02 33.58 -25.20
N LEU A 47 11.35 33.69 -25.24
CA LEU A 47 12.19 33.31 -26.36
C LEU A 47 13.05 32.10 -25.98
N ALA A 48 13.04 31.04 -26.78
CA ALA A 48 14.02 29.96 -26.69
C ALA A 48 14.91 29.93 -27.94
N LEU A 49 16.22 29.97 -27.75
CA LEU A 49 17.22 29.92 -28.83
C LEU A 49 17.81 28.52 -28.95
N GLY A 50 17.95 28.05 -30.19
CA GLY A 50 18.30 26.66 -30.49
C GLY A 50 17.16 25.72 -30.08
N CYS A 51 15.91 26.13 -30.32
CA CYS A 51 14.72 25.46 -29.79
C CYS A 51 14.42 24.08 -30.43
N GLY A 52 15.17 23.64 -31.43
CA GLY A 52 14.90 22.43 -32.18
C GLY A 52 13.50 22.44 -32.80
N THR A 53 12.66 21.49 -32.42
CA THR A 53 11.24 21.41 -32.82
C THR A 53 10.33 22.34 -32.03
N GLY A 54 10.84 23.10 -31.05
CA GLY A 54 10.05 23.95 -30.18
C GLY A 54 9.24 23.19 -29.11
N GLU A 55 9.42 21.87 -28.99
CA GLU A 55 8.67 21.03 -28.04
C GLU A 55 8.76 21.52 -26.59
N GLY A 56 9.92 22.07 -26.18
CA GLY A 56 10.12 22.60 -24.84
C GLY A 56 9.23 23.80 -24.51
N LEU A 57 8.78 24.55 -25.52
CA LEU A 57 7.90 25.72 -25.35
C LEU A 57 6.43 25.34 -25.21
N LEU A 58 6.02 24.13 -25.62
CA LEU A 58 4.63 23.68 -25.59
C LEU A 58 4.05 23.63 -24.16
N PRO A 59 4.72 23.07 -23.13
CA PRO A 59 4.21 23.11 -21.76
C PRO A 59 3.87 24.53 -21.29
N PHE A 60 4.72 25.51 -21.59
CA PHE A 60 4.48 26.92 -21.26
C PHE A 60 3.31 27.51 -22.07
N ALA A 61 3.29 27.30 -23.39
CA ALA A 61 2.25 27.82 -24.26
C ALA A 61 0.85 27.29 -23.89
N LEU A 62 0.74 26.00 -23.55
CA LEU A 62 -0.48 25.35 -23.07
C LEU A 62 -0.91 25.82 -21.67
N ALA A 63 0.06 26.04 -20.77
CA ALA A 63 -0.22 26.54 -19.43
C ALA A 63 -0.70 28.00 -19.43
N TYR A 64 -0.17 28.84 -20.34
CA TYR A 64 -0.44 30.29 -20.38
C TYR A 64 -0.82 30.77 -21.80
N PRO A 65 -2.05 30.52 -22.29
CA PRO A 65 -2.48 30.91 -23.64
C PRO A 65 -2.48 32.40 -23.94
N SER A 66 -2.53 33.25 -22.90
CA SER A 66 -2.43 34.71 -23.07
C SER A 66 -0.99 35.20 -23.21
N ALA A 67 0.00 34.35 -22.88
CA ALA A 67 1.41 34.61 -23.06
C ALA A 67 1.84 34.36 -24.52
N GLN A 68 3.05 34.76 -24.90
CA GLN A 68 3.63 34.43 -26.22
C GLN A 68 4.91 33.63 -26.07
N ALA A 69 4.99 32.51 -26.79
CA ALA A 69 6.20 31.70 -26.90
C ALA A 69 6.80 31.84 -28.29
N VAL A 70 8.11 32.09 -28.36
CA VAL A 70 8.86 32.23 -29.60
C VAL A 70 10.07 31.30 -29.57
N GLY A 71 10.19 30.44 -30.57
CA GLY A 71 11.35 29.58 -30.77
C GLY A 71 12.13 30.00 -32.00
N VAL A 72 13.47 30.01 -31.90
CA VAL A 72 14.35 30.22 -33.05
C VAL A 72 15.35 29.07 -33.13
N ASP A 73 15.47 28.46 -34.30
CA ASP A 73 16.46 27.43 -34.60
C ASP A 73 17.03 27.58 -36.02
N ALA A 74 18.26 27.12 -36.24
CA ALA A 74 18.90 27.19 -37.55
C ALA A 74 18.33 26.16 -38.54
N SER A 75 17.67 25.09 -38.05
CA SER A 75 17.15 24.00 -38.88
C SER A 75 15.73 24.25 -39.37
N GLU A 76 15.58 24.47 -40.67
CA GLU A 76 14.27 24.61 -41.32
C GLU A 76 13.37 23.38 -41.14
N ALA A 77 13.95 22.18 -41.21
CA ALA A 77 13.21 20.93 -41.06
C ALA A 77 12.59 20.77 -39.67
N LEU A 78 13.33 21.13 -38.61
CA LEU A 78 12.84 21.02 -37.23
C LEU A 78 11.74 22.05 -36.94
N ILE A 79 11.90 23.28 -37.44
CA ILE A 79 10.89 24.34 -37.30
C ILE A 79 9.59 23.96 -38.03
N ALA A 80 9.68 23.39 -39.23
CA ALA A 80 8.51 22.91 -39.96
C ALA A 80 7.78 21.79 -39.20
N GLN A 81 8.53 20.83 -38.65
CA GLN A 81 7.99 19.74 -37.84
C GLN A 81 7.30 20.26 -36.57
N GLY A 82 7.95 21.18 -35.85
CA GLY A 82 7.40 21.85 -34.66
C GLY A 82 6.13 22.64 -34.94
N THR A 83 6.11 23.37 -36.06
CA THR A 83 4.96 24.18 -36.47
C THR A 83 3.74 23.31 -36.77
N ALA A 84 3.93 22.18 -37.46
CA ALA A 84 2.87 21.22 -37.72
C ALA A 84 2.32 20.60 -36.42
N ALA A 85 3.19 20.26 -35.45
CA ALA A 85 2.78 19.73 -34.16
C ALA A 85 1.98 20.75 -33.33
N ALA A 86 2.45 22.01 -33.26
CA ALA A 86 1.74 23.09 -32.57
C ALA A 86 0.34 23.34 -33.16
N GLN A 87 0.21 23.29 -34.49
CA GLN A 87 -1.08 23.38 -35.19
C GLN A 87 -1.99 22.21 -34.85
N GLY A 88 -1.47 20.98 -34.82
CA GLY A 88 -2.23 19.77 -34.45
C GLY A 88 -2.73 19.79 -33.00
N MET A 89 -2.05 20.49 -32.10
CA MET A 89 -2.46 20.69 -30.71
C MET A 89 -3.30 21.97 -30.48
N GLU A 90 -3.66 22.69 -31.55
CA GLU A 90 -4.40 23.96 -31.51
C GLU A 90 -3.71 25.05 -30.64
N VAL A 91 -2.37 25.03 -30.57
CA VAL A 91 -1.60 26.03 -29.81
C VAL A 91 -1.42 27.29 -30.66
N THR A 92 -2.16 28.35 -30.34
CA THR A 92 -2.18 29.59 -31.13
C THR A 92 -1.14 30.64 -30.70
N ASN A 93 -0.47 30.44 -29.56
CA ASN A 93 0.44 31.41 -28.96
C ASN A 93 1.92 31.00 -29.01
N LEU A 94 2.26 30.02 -29.87
CA LEU A 94 3.62 29.59 -30.15
C LEU A 94 4.00 29.95 -31.60
N ALA A 95 5.09 30.69 -31.78
CA ALA A 95 5.65 31.02 -33.08
C ALA A 95 7.09 30.49 -33.21
N LEU A 96 7.38 29.75 -34.27
CA LEU A 96 8.69 29.16 -34.53
C LEU A 96 9.30 29.77 -35.80
N TYR A 97 10.57 30.17 -35.73
CA TYR A 97 11.28 30.84 -36.81
C TYR A 97 12.60 30.15 -37.14
N VAL A 98 12.95 30.12 -38.43
CA VAL A 98 14.27 29.71 -38.90
C VAL A 98 15.23 30.89 -38.81
N GLY A 99 16.33 30.74 -38.08
CA GLY A 99 17.32 31.81 -37.93
C GLY A 99 18.57 31.37 -37.16
N GLN A 100 19.68 32.07 -37.40
CA GLN A 100 20.92 31.89 -36.64
C GLN A 100 20.81 32.61 -35.29
N ALA A 101 21.23 31.97 -34.20
CA ALA A 101 21.11 32.53 -32.85
C ALA A 101 21.97 33.79 -32.63
N THR A 102 22.96 34.04 -33.50
CA THR A 102 23.84 35.22 -33.47
C THR A 102 23.37 36.36 -34.37
N ASP A 103 22.36 36.14 -35.22
CA ASP A 103 21.82 37.13 -36.16
C ASP A 103 20.32 37.36 -35.91
N LEU A 104 19.99 37.71 -34.66
CA LEU A 104 18.63 37.99 -34.24
C LEU A 104 18.32 39.47 -34.42
N GLY A 105 17.50 39.81 -35.42
CA GLY A 105 17.11 41.19 -35.71
C GLY A 105 16.10 41.77 -34.70
N ALA A 106 16.10 43.10 -34.54
CA ALA A 106 15.15 43.85 -33.69
C ALA A 106 13.66 43.62 -34.04
N GLN A 107 13.38 43.06 -35.22
CA GLN A 107 12.05 42.71 -35.71
C GLN A 107 11.31 41.65 -34.87
N LEU A 108 12.01 40.85 -34.04
CA LEU A 108 11.37 39.90 -33.11
C LEU A 108 10.73 40.61 -31.89
N GLY A 109 11.10 41.87 -31.65
CA GLY A 109 10.69 42.65 -30.48
C GLY A 109 11.39 42.20 -29.19
N LEU A 110 10.92 42.71 -28.05
CA LEU A 110 11.51 42.46 -26.73
C LEU A 110 10.87 41.26 -26.03
N PHE A 111 11.65 40.57 -25.20
CA PHE A 111 11.27 39.35 -24.49
C PHE A 111 11.52 39.48 -22.99
N ASP A 112 10.60 38.91 -22.20
CA ASP A 112 10.66 38.94 -20.74
C ASP A 112 11.47 37.78 -20.18
N TYR A 113 11.51 36.66 -20.91
CA TYR A 113 12.35 35.53 -20.59
C TYR A 113 13.05 35.07 -21.87
N ILE A 114 14.38 35.05 -21.87
CA ILE A 114 15.19 34.48 -22.94
C ILE A 114 15.89 33.25 -22.38
N VAL A 115 15.76 32.11 -23.04
CA VAL A 115 16.33 30.84 -22.59
C VAL A 115 17.27 30.29 -23.64
N VAL A 116 18.54 30.12 -23.25
CA VAL A 116 19.61 29.55 -24.06
C VAL A 116 20.12 28.28 -23.38
N THR A 117 19.68 27.13 -23.88
CA THR A 117 20.06 25.80 -23.35
C THR A 117 21.08 25.14 -24.27
N GLY A 118 22.23 24.75 -23.71
CA GLY A 118 23.22 23.90 -24.37
C GLY A 118 23.84 24.47 -25.65
N LEU A 119 23.58 25.72 -26.01
CA LEU A 119 24.09 26.34 -27.23
C LEU A 119 25.41 27.10 -26.99
N TYR A 120 25.50 27.82 -25.87
CA TYR A 120 26.58 28.78 -25.62
C TYR A 120 27.98 28.13 -25.69
N SER A 121 28.17 26.98 -25.05
CA SER A 121 29.47 26.31 -24.98
C SER A 121 29.93 25.68 -26.29
N TYR A 122 29.05 25.56 -27.29
CA TYR A 122 29.36 25.00 -28.60
C TYR A 122 29.65 26.06 -29.65
N LEU A 123 29.45 27.33 -29.31
CA LEU A 123 29.77 28.44 -30.20
C LEU A 123 31.24 28.86 -30.06
N PRO A 124 31.90 29.23 -31.17
CA PRO A 124 33.17 29.96 -31.13
C PRO A 124 33.08 31.21 -30.23
N ALA A 125 34.19 31.64 -29.62
CA ALA A 125 34.18 32.68 -28.60
C ALA A 125 33.58 34.03 -29.06
N ASP A 126 33.82 34.41 -30.33
CA ASP A 126 33.25 35.58 -30.98
C ASP A 126 31.73 35.45 -31.18
N GLN A 127 31.26 34.28 -31.63
CA GLN A 127 29.84 33.97 -31.79
C GLN A 127 29.12 33.87 -30.44
N ALA A 128 29.75 33.28 -29.43
CA ALA A 128 29.21 33.19 -28.07
C ALA A 128 29.03 34.60 -27.46
N HIS A 129 29.96 35.52 -27.71
CA HIS A 129 29.82 36.92 -27.30
C HIS A 129 28.71 37.64 -28.09
N ALA A 130 28.65 37.44 -29.41
CA ALA A 130 27.58 38.00 -30.25
C ALA A 130 26.18 37.52 -29.83
N LEU A 131 26.04 36.25 -29.44
CA LEU A 131 24.81 35.69 -28.87
C LEU A 131 24.38 36.45 -27.60
N LEU A 132 25.31 36.70 -26.67
CA LEU A 132 25.02 37.44 -25.45
C LEU A 132 24.60 38.90 -25.75
N GLN A 133 25.27 39.56 -26.70
CA GLN A 133 24.90 40.91 -27.14
C GLN A 133 23.53 40.96 -27.82
N ALA A 134 23.19 39.94 -28.62
CA ALA A 134 21.88 39.82 -29.24
C ALA A 134 20.79 39.62 -28.17
N CYS A 135 21.04 38.75 -27.18
CA CYS A 135 20.13 38.54 -26.06
C CYS A 135 19.90 39.83 -25.26
N GLU A 136 20.96 40.60 -24.94
CA GLU A 136 20.83 41.87 -24.21
C GLU A 136 19.90 42.86 -24.92
N LYS A 137 20.06 43.02 -26.24
CA LYS A 137 19.21 43.92 -27.05
C LYS A 137 17.75 43.48 -27.14
N LEU A 138 17.50 42.18 -26.97
CA LEU A 138 16.17 41.58 -27.02
C LEU A 138 15.51 41.51 -25.63
N LEU A 139 16.23 41.79 -24.54
CA LEU A 139 15.63 41.79 -23.20
C LEU A 139 14.67 42.97 -23.03
N SER A 140 13.49 42.68 -22.49
CA SER A 140 12.58 43.73 -22.03
C SER A 140 13.15 44.45 -20.80
N PRO A 141 12.63 45.62 -20.41
CA PRO A 141 13.08 46.31 -19.20
C PRO A 141 12.96 45.47 -17.92
N LEU A 142 12.06 44.48 -17.88
CA LEU A 142 11.92 43.54 -16.76
C LEU A 142 12.42 42.12 -17.12
N GLY A 143 13.13 41.98 -18.24
CA GLY A 143 13.54 40.70 -18.80
C GLY A 143 14.64 40.00 -18.01
N VAL A 144 14.66 38.67 -18.09
CA VAL A 144 15.70 37.79 -17.55
C VAL A 144 16.19 36.85 -18.65
N LEU A 145 17.51 36.70 -18.73
CA LEU A 145 18.18 35.76 -19.62
C LEU A 145 18.69 34.56 -18.80
N TYR A 146 18.41 33.36 -19.27
CA TYR A 146 19.02 32.12 -18.81
C TYR A 146 20.05 31.64 -19.82
N VAL A 147 21.26 31.32 -19.34
CA VAL A 147 22.31 30.66 -20.12
C VAL A 147 22.94 29.57 -19.27
N ASP A 148 22.99 28.34 -19.79
CA ASP A 148 23.77 27.28 -19.16
C ASP A 148 25.06 26.95 -19.91
N SER A 149 26.03 26.43 -19.16
CA SER A 149 27.33 26.06 -19.69
C SER A 149 28.05 25.09 -18.76
N PRO A 150 28.78 24.10 -19.30
CA PRO A 150 29.84 23.43 -18.55
C PRO A 150 30.88 24.44 -18.05
N VAL A 151 31.34 24.28 -16.81
CA VAL A 151 32.31 25.19 -16.18
C VAL A 151 33.42 24.47 -15.43
N TYR A 152 34.59 25.11 -15.36
CA TYR A 152 35.73 24.64 -14.59
C TYR A 152 35.63 24.98 -13.08
N PRO A 153 36.19 24.13 -12.20
CA PRO A 153 37.07 22.99 -12.51
C PRO A 153 36.36 21.68 -12.85
N GLY A 154 35.08 21.50 -12.51
CA GLY A 154 34.42 20.19 -12.64
C GLY A 154 34.35 19.65 -14.07
N ALA A 155 34.17 20.53 -15.06
CA ALA A 155 34.14 20.15 -16.47
C ALA A 155 35.48 19.61 -17.00
N LYS A 156 36.59 19.69 -16.25
CA LYS A 156 37.87 19.08 -16.65
C LYS A 156 37.80 17.57 -16.82
N ALA A 157 36.88 16.90 -16.13
CA ALA A 157 36.64 15.47 -16.35
C ALA A 157 36.05 15.19 -17.75
N LEU A 158 35.25 16.10 -18.29
CA LEU A 158 34.74 16.01 -19.67
C LEU A 158 35.88 16.13 -20.67
N ASP A 159 36.84 17.05 -20.43
CA ASP A 159 38.03 17.19 -21.27
C ASP A 159 38.83 15.87 -21.31
N VAL A 160 39.09 15.24 -20.15
CA VAL A 160 39.85 13.98 -20.09
C VAL A 160 39.19 12.86 -20.89
N VAL A 161 37.87 12.69 -20.75
CA VAL A 161 37.13 11.66 -21.50
C VAL A 161 37.08 12.00 -23.00
N ARG A 162 36.84 13.27 -23.35
CA ARG A 162 36.88 13.74 -24.75
C ARG A 162 38.23 13.46 -25.38
N ASP A 163 39.32 13.82 -24.71
CA ASP A 163 40.67 13.69 -25.25
C ASP A 163 41.02 12.20 -25.48
N ALA A 164 40.54 11.31 -24.62
CA ALA A 164 40.66 9.87 -24.82
C ALA A 164 39.84 9.38 -26.04
N ILE A 165 38.61 9.87 -26.23
CA ILE A 165 37.80 9.59 -27.42
C ILE A 165 38.52 10.08 -28.68
N MET A 166 39.00 11.32 -28.68
CA MET A 166 39.69 11.93 -29.82
C MET A 166 41.01 11.21 -30.14
N LEU A 167 41.75 10.79 -29.12
CA LEU A 167 42.98 10.00 -29.28
C LEU A 167 42.70 8.65 -29.94
N HIS A 168 41.66 7.94 -29.51
CA HIS A 168 41.27 6.67 -30.11
C HIS A 168 40.66 6.84 -31.51
N GLY A 169 39.95 7.95 -31.73
CA GLY A 169 39.28 8.31 -32.98
C GLY A 169 40.14 9.01 -34.02
N HIS A 170 41.43 9.28 -33.75
CA HIS A 170 42.30 10.12 -34.60
C HIS A 170 42.42 9.68 -36.08
N ALA A 171 42.16 8.41 -36.38
CA ALA A 171 42.22 7.84 -37.73
C ALA A 171 40.84 7.63 -38.37
N ALA A 172 39.75 7.96 -37.67
CA ALA A 172 38.39 7.83 -38.21
C ALA A 172 38.19 8.83 -39.37
N GLN A 173 37.72 8.32 -40.51
CA GLN A 173 37.42 9.12 -41.70
C GLN A 173 35.92 9.38 -41.85
N THR A 174 35.09 8.65 -41.11
CA THR A 174 33.62 8.80 -41.10
C THR A 174 33.09 9.02 -39.68
N GLN A 175 31.93 9.67 -39.57
CA GLN A 175 31.25 9.87 -38.28
C GLN A 175 30.88 8.54 -37.60
N ALA A 176 30.56 7.50 -38.39
CA ALA A 176 30.27 6.17 -37.88
C ALA A 176 31.50 5.49 -37.25
N GLU A 177 32.68 5.62 -37.89
CA GLU A 177 33.94 5.16 -37.33
C GLU A 177 34.31 5.93 -36.05
N LEU A 178 34.06 7.23 -36.02
CA LEU A 178 34.28 8.06 -34.83
C LEU A 178 33.36 7.64 -33.67
N GLN A 179 32.08 7.37 -33.93
CA GLN A 179 31.14 6.85 -32.93
C GLN A 179 31.53 5.46 -32.39
N GLN A 180 31.95 4.56 -33.28
CA GLN A 180 32.43 3.23 -32.88
C GLN A 180 33.70 3.33 -32.02
N SER A 181 34.63 4.19 -32.42
CA SER A 181 35.86 4.47 -31.68
C SER A 181 35.57 5.11 -30.32
N ALA A 182 34.62 6.06 -30.26
CA ALA A 182 34.19 6.67 -29.00
C ALA A 182 33.60 5.64 -28.03
N ARG A 183 32.78 4.69 -28.49
CA ARG A 183 32.27 3.59 -27.65
C ARG A 183 33.38 2.72 -27.08
N ALA A 184 34.40 2.40 -27.89
CA ALA A 184 35.56 1.62 -27.43
C ALA A 184 36.38 2.40 -26.38
N ALA A 185 36.59 3.70 -26.58
CA ALA A 185 37.28 4.57 -25.62
C ALA A 185 36.52 4.71 -24.29
N LEU A 186 35.18 4.77 -24.33
CA LEU A 186 34.35 4.86 -23.12
C LEU A 186 34.44 3.60 -22.23
N ALA A 187 34.72 2.43 -22.80
CA ALA A 187 34.90 1.18 -22.05
C ALA A 187 36.11 1.22 -21.10
N LEU A 188 37.16 1.99 -21.45
CA LEU A 188 38.32 2.22 -20.58
C LEU A 188 37.89 2.79 -19.23
N PHE A 189 36.93 3.72 -19.25
CA PHE A 189 36.46 4.35 -18.03
C PHE A 189 35.42 3.49 -17.32
N LYS A 190 34.53 2.78 -18.03
CA LYS A 190 33.52 1.91 -17.41
C LYS A 190 34.15 0.74 -16.64
N ASP A 191 35.05 -0.01 -17.28
CA ASP A 191 35.55 -1.30 -16.77
C ASP A 191 37.08 -1.39 -16.68
N GLY A 192 37.81 -0.43 -17.25
CA GLY A 192 39.27 -0.47 -17.41
C GLY A 192 40.07 0.40 -16.45
N MET A 193 39.44 1.11 -15.51
CA MET A 193 40.16 1.96 -14.56
C MET A 193 40.80 1.17 -13.42
N ALA A 194 42.02 1.54 -13.05
CA ALA A 194 42.70 0.95 -11.89
C ALA A 194 41.90 1.20 -10.59
N THR A 195 41.85 0.19 -9.71
CA THR A 195 41.07 0.21 -8.46
C THR A 195 41.42 1.35 -7.51
N GLY A 196 42.62 1.91 -7.61
CA GLY A 196 43.11 3.04 -6.81
C GLY A 196 43.06 4.41 -7.50
N ASN A 197 42.40 4.55 -8.65
CA ASN A 197 42.33 5.83 -9.36
C ASN A 197 41.51 6.86 -8.55
N PRO A 198 42.10 7.98 -8.08
CA PRO A 198 41.40 8.95 -7.24
C PRO A 198 40.30 9.74 -7.98
N GLN A 199 40.28 9.70 -9.32
CA GLN A 199 39.28 10.38 -10.15
C GLN A 199 38.22 9.43 -10.72
N ALA A 200 38.24 8.14 -10.33
CA ALA A 200 37.38 7.11 -10.92
C ALA A 200 35.89 7.50 -10.93
N SER A 201 35.36 8.00 -9.81
CA SER A 201 33.95 8.39 -9.71
C SER A 201 33.59 9.54 -10.66
N THR A 202 34.42 10.59 -10.73
CA THR A 202 34.19 11.76 -11.58
C THR A 202 34.33 11.43 -13.07
N LEU A 203 35.33 10.62 -13.43
CA LEU A 203 35.51 10.16 -14.81
C LEU A 203 34.36 9.25 -15.24
N ASN A 204 33.89 8.36 -14.37
CA ASN A 204 32.69 7.54 -14.64
C ASN A 204 31.46 8.40 -14.91
N ALA A 205 31.27 9.49 -14.17
CA ALA A 205 30.16 10.42 -14.42
C ALA A 205 30.28 11.11 -15.79
N ALA A 206 31.49 11.56 -16.16
CA ALA A 206 31.78 12.14 -17.48
C ALA A 206 31.59 11.12 -18.62
N THR A 207 32.02 9.87 -18.43
CA THR A 207 31.80 8.76 -19.37
C THR A 207 30.32 8.49 -19.60
N ALA A 208 29.52 8.45 -18.53
CA ALA A 208 28.07 8.28 -18.65
C ALA A 208 27.42 9.44 -19.42
N TRP A 209 27.98 10.66 -19.34
CA TRP A 209 27.51 11.80 -20.12
C TRP A 209 27.78 11.62 -21.62
N PHE A 210 29.01 11.31 -22.03
CA PHE A 210 29.35 11.06 -23.43
C PHE A 210 28.60 9.87 -24.01
N ASP A 211 28.44 8.80 -23.22
CA ASP A 211 27.68 7.62 -23.63
C ASP A 211 26.22 7.96 -23.94
N ARG A 212 25.58 8.86 -23.17
CA ARG A 212 24.24 9.36 -23.49
C ARG A 212 24.25 10.26 -24.74
N ALA A 213 25.15 11.22 -24.80
CA ALA A 213 25.22 12.19 -25.91
C ALA A 213 25.50 11.54 -27.26
N LEU A 214 26.29 10.45 -27.29
CA LEU A 214 26.63 9.72 -28.52
C LEU A 214 25.62 8.65 -28.92
N ASN A 215 24.80 8.15 -27.98
CA ASN A 215 23.84 7.07 -28.22
C ASN A 215 22.38 7.52 -28.23
N ALA A 216 22.09 8.82 -28.29
CA ALA A 216 20.72 9.33 -28.40
C ALA A 216 20.29 9.49 -29.87
N PRO A 217 19.61 8.51 -30.49
CA PRO A 217 18.66 8.79 -31.55
C PRO A 217 17.26 8.74 -30.93
N SER A 218 16.61 9.88 -30.76
CA SER A 218 15.14 9.88 -30.83
C SER A 218 14.77 10.12 -32.29
N PRO A 219 13.91 9.29 -32.91
CA PRO A 219 13.36 9.62 -34.22
C PRO A 219 12.66 10.98 -34.12
N GLY A 220 13.16 11.98 -34.86
CA GLY A 220 12.63 13.34 -34.85
C GLY A 220 13.31 14.34 -33.89
N ALA A 221 14.36 13.97 -33.15
CA ALA A 221 15.16 14.93 -32.39
C ALA A 221 16.18 15.67 -33.28
N SER A 222 16.47 16.94 -32.93
CA SER A 222 17.55 17.72 -33.53
C SER A 222 18.87 16.93 -33.50
N PRO A 223 19.73 16.99 -34.54
CA PRO A 223 21.12 16.55 -34.37
C PRO A 223 21.76 17.37 -33.25
N ALA A 224 21.96 16.74 -32.09
CA ALA A 224 22.64 17.37 -30.98
C ALA A 224 24.02 17.88 -31.45
N PRO A 225 24.47 19.06 -31.02
CA PRO A 225 25.81 19.53 -31.28
C PRO A 225 26.81 18.45 -30.90
N ASP A 226 27.83 18.24 -31.75
CA ASP A 226 28.83 17.20 -31.51
C ASP A 226 29.40 17.36 -30.09
N PRO A 227 29.18 16.41 -29.17
CA PRO A 227 29.60 16.53 -27.78
C PRO A 227 31.11 16.73 -27.62
N LEU A 228 31.89 16.40 -28.66
CA LEU A 228 33.35 16.60 -28.71
C LEU A 228 33.74 18.07 -28.97
N THR A 229 32.81 18.91 -29.44
CA THR A 229 33.09 20.32 -29.79
C THR A 229 32.78 21.32 -28.69
N SER A 230 32.21 20.88 -27.56
CA SER A 230 31.92 21.75 -26.41
C SER A 230 33.20 22.39 -25.86
N THR A 231 33.16 23.69 -25.55
CA THR A 231 34.26 24.48 -24.98
C THR A 231 33.93 25.02 -23.59
N PRO A 232 34.16 24.24 -22.50
CA PRO A 232 33.96 24.72 -21.14
C PRO A 232 34.92 25.87 -20.80
N SER A 233 34.48 26.77 -19.93
CA SER A 233 35.27 27.91 -19.45
C SER A 233 35.25 28.01 -17.92
N TYR A 234 36.11 28.83 -17.34
CA TYR A 234 35.88 29.26 -15.96
C TYR A 234 34.61 30.13 -15.88
N PHE A 235 33.90 30.10 -14.76
CA PHE A 235 32.71 30.92 -14.56
C PHE A 235 33.01 32.42 -14.65
N VAL A 236 34.18 32.86 -14.15
CA VAL A 236 34.61 34.26 -14.26
C VAL A 236 34.80 34.72 -15.71
N GLU A 237 35.17 33.81 -16.63
CA GLU A 237 35.32 34.14 -18.06
C GLU A 237 33.96 34.29 -18.72
N LEU A 238 33.01 33.39 -18.42
CA LEU A 238 31.62 33.52 -18.84
C LEU A 238 31.02 34.83 -18.33
N ALA A 239 31.20 35.13 -17.05
CA ALA A 239 30.69 36.35 -16.43
C ALA A 239 31.33 37.62 -16.99
N GLY A 240 32.63 37.59 -17.32
CA GLY A 240 33.32 38.69 -17.99
C GLY A 240 32.72 38.99 -19.37
N ARG A 241 32.53 37.95 -20.19
CA ARG A 241 31.90 38.10 -21.53
C ARG A 241 30.47 38.60 -21.46
N ALA A 242 29.69 38.15 -20.47
CA ALA A 242 28.33 38.65 -20.22
C ALA A 242 28.35 40.13 -19.82
N ALA A 243 29.25 40.54 -18.93
CA ALA A 243 29.40 41.94 -18.54
C ALA A 243 29.81 42.84 -19.73
N GLU A 244 30.73 42.38 -20.58
CA GLU A 244 31.10 43.08 -21.83
C GLU A 244 29.93 43.21 -22.80
N ALA A 245 29.00 42.25 -22.79
CA ALA A 245 27.77 42.28 -23.57
C ALA A 245 26.64 43.12 -22.95
N GLY A 246 26.87 43.77 -21.80
CA GLY A 246 25.86 44.60 -21.13
C GLY A 246 24.93 43.83 -20.18
N LEU A 247 25.34 42.67 -19.68
CA LEU A 247 24.56 41.83 -18.79
C LEU A 247 25.17 41.73 -17.38
N ALA A 248 24.33 41.80 -16.36
CA ALA A 248 24.69 41.59 -14.97
C ALA A 248 24.25 40.21 -14.46
N TYR A 249 25.13 39.56 -13.71
CA TYR A 249 24.84 38.27 -13.07
C TYR A 249 23.82 38.43 -11.95
N VAL A 250 22.78 37.59 -11.95
CA VAL A 250 21.79 37.51 -10.87
C VAL A 250 22.13 36.38 -9.91
N GLY A 251 22.34 35.18 -10.44
CA GLY A 251 22.46 33.97 -9.65
C GLY A 251 22.31 32.71 -10.51
N ASP A 252 22.25 31.55 -9.86
CA ASP A 252 22.04 30.27 -10.54
C ASP A 252 20.58 29.82 -10.43
N ALA A 253 20.04 29.19 -11.47
CA ALA A 253 18.69 28.62 -11.48
C ALA A 253 18.50 27.58 -10.35
N GLN A 254 19.58 27.03 -9.78
CA GLN A 254 19.53 26.29 -8.52
C GLN A 254 20.02 27.16 -7.37
N PRO A 255 19.16 27.94 -6.69
CA PRO A 255 19.60 28.92 -5.71
C PRO A 255 20.40 28.30 -4.56
N LEU A 256 20.05 27.08 -4.13
CA LEU A 256 20.77 26.36 -3.07
C LEU A 256 22.21 26.00 -3.46
N SER A 257 22.55 26.00 -4.75
CA SER A 257 23.91 25.76 -5.25
C SER A 257 24.88 26.90 -4.96
N GLU A 258 24.37 28.09 -4.66
CA GLU A 258 25.18 29.29 -4.42
C GLU A 258 25.39 29.60 -2.92
N ILE A 259 24.80 28.78 -2.04
CA ILE A 259 24.89 28.93 -0.59
C ILE A 259 25.96 27.97 -0.06
N ALA A 260 27.14 28.50 0.26
CA ALA A 260 28.27 27.72 0.77
C ALA A 260 27.95 26.85 2.01
N LEU A 261 27.01 27.29 2.86
CA LEU A 261 26.57 26.54 4.05
C LEU A 261 25.91 25.20 3.71
N ASN A 262 25.28 25.07 2.54
CA ASN A 262 24.66 23.82 2.10
C ASN A 262 25.70 22.73 1.80
N PHE A 263 26.97 23.11 1.63
CA PHE A 263 28.10 22.18 1.44
C PHE A 263 28.89 21.95 2.74
N GLY A 264 28.35 22.37 3.88
CA GLY A 264 28.93 22.17 5.20
C GLY A 264 29.63 23.40 5.77
N GLN A 265 29.72 23.45 7.10
CA GLN A 265 30.30 24.57 7.83
C GLN A 265 31.76 24.86 7.43
N GLY A 266 32.55 23.81 7.14
CA GLY A 266 33.92 23.94 6.69
C GLY A 266 34.05 24.66 5.34
N VAL A 267 33.18 24.34 4.37
CA VAL A 267 33.13 25.05 3.08
C VAL A 267 32.69 26.50 3.30
N SER A 268 31.64 26.72 4.08
CA SER A 268 31.12 28.06 4.36
C SER A 268 32.15 28.99 5.00
N LEU A 269 32.90 28.51 5.99
CA LEU A 269 33.88 29.32 6.72
C LEU A 269 35.07 29.70 5.82
N ASN A 270 35.67 28.72 5.14
CA ASN A 270 36.82 28.95 4.26
C ASN A 270 36.44 29.78 3.03
N HIS A 271 35.26 29.51 2.45
CA HIS A 271 34.70 30.31 1.36
C HIS A 271 34.57 31.77 1.78
N SER A 272 34.00 32.06 2.95
CA SER A 272 33.81 33.42 3.44
C SER A 272 35.14 34.18 3.64
N LEU A 273 36.20 33.49 4.08
CA LEU A 273 37.54 34.07 4.23
C LEU A 273 38.18 34.44 2.89
N LEU A 274 38.14 33.52 1.91
CA LEU A 274 38.70 33.73 0.57
C LEU A 274 37.90 34.76 -0.25
N ALA A 275 36.58 34.78 -0.05
CA ALA A 275 35.63 35.61 -0.76
C ALA A 275 35.55 37.07 -0.25
N MET A 276 36.25 37.40 0.84
CA MET A 276 36.16 38.72 1.47
C MET A 276 36.65 39.81 0.52
N GLY A 277 35.81 40.82 0.26
CA GLY A 277 36.11 41.93 -0.64
C GLY A 277 36.08 41.59 -2.14
N GLN A 278 35.80 40.34 -2.52
CA GLN A 278 35.76 39.91 -3.92
C GLN A 278 34.40 40.17 -4.58
N PRO A 279 34.34 40.45 -5.90
CA PRO A 279 33.10 40.54 -6.66
C PRO A 279 32.26 39.25 -6.57
N ALA A 280 30.93 39.36 -6.70
CA ALA A 280 30.01 38.23 -6.56
C ALA A 280 30.40 37.03 -7.45
N THR A 281 30.80 37.28 -8.69
CA THR A 281 31.19 36.27 -9.67
C THR A 281 32.46 35.51 -9.27
N VAL A 282 33.46 36.22 -8.71
CA VAL A 282 34.71 35.61 -8.19
C VAL A 282 34.42 34.76 -6.96
N ARG A 283 33.56 35.23 -6.05
CA ARG A 283 33.14 34.43 -4.88
C ARG A 283 32.49 33.12 -5.31
N GLN A 284 31.64 33.17 -6.33
CA GLN A 284 30.98 31.99 -6.88
C GLN A 284 31.97 31.03 -7.55
N GLN A 285 32.99 31.54 -8.25
CA GLN A 285 34.06 30.70 -8.79
C GLN A 285 34.87 29.96 -7.70
N TYR A 286 35.12 30.60 -6.54
CA TYR A 286 35.73 29.91 -5.40
C TYR A 286 34.83 28.79 -4.85
N LEU A 287 33.51 28.98 -4.87
CA LEU A 287 32.58 27.93 -4.49
C LEU A 287 32.59 26.76 -5.49
N ASP A 288 32.75 27.04 -6.79
CA ASP A 288 32.90 26.00 -7.82
C ASP A 288 34.15 25.15 -7.58
N PHE A 289 35.25 25.76 -7.13
CA PHE A 289 36.44 25.01 -6.70
C PHE A 289 36.18 24.13 -5.48
N ALA A 290 35.51 24.66 -4.46
CA ALA A 290 35.23 23.91 -3.24
C ALA A 290 34.26 22.73 -3.46
N THR A 291 33.38 22.83 -4.46
CA THR A 291 32.32 21.85 -4.73
C THR A 291 32.59 20.95 -5.94
N GLY A 292 33.61 21.26 -6.74
CA GLY A 292 33.89 20.55 -8.00
C GLY A 292 32.80 20.74 -9.05
N ARG A 293 32.13 21.90 -9.06
CA ARG A 293 30.98 22.16 -9.93
C ARG A 293 31.37 22.05 -11.41
N ALA A 294 30.65 21.22 -12.16
CA ALA A 294 30.92 20.96 -13.58
C ALA A 294 29.97 21.69 -14.55
N PHE A 295 28.85 22.21 -14.05
CA PHE A 295 27.79 22.82 -14.86
C PHE A 295 27.11 23.96 -14.10
N ARG A 296 26.85 25.08 -14.77
CA ARG A 296 26.13 26.24 -14.23
C ARG A 296 24.92 26.58 -15.09
N GLN A 297 23.88 27.08 -14.42
CA GLN A 297 22.60 27.46 -14.99
C GLN A 297 22.36 28.94 -14.66
N CYS A 298 23.01 29.83 -15.39
CA CYS A 298 23.16 31.23 -14.99
C CYS A 298 21.96 32.08 -15.39
N LEU A 299 21.49 32.92 -14.45
CA LEU A 299 20.53 33.98 -14.67
C LEU A 299 21.23 35.33 -14.85
N TRP A 300 20.80 36.09 -15.84
CA TRP A 300 21.34 37.40 -16.20
C TRP A 300 20.21 38.41 -16.42
N ILE A 301 20.50 39.68 -16.16
CA ILE A 301 19.64 40.83 -16.46
C ILE A 301 20.44 41.92 -17.15
N ALA A 302 19.79 42.93 -17.73
CA ALA A 302 20.48 44.10 -18.26
C ALA A 302 21.34 44.78 -17.19
N GLN A 303 22.55 45.22 -17.56
CA GLN A 303 23.53 45.83 -16.64
C GLN A 303 22.97 47.04 -15.89
N ALA A 304 22.05 47.80 -16.51
CA ALA A 304 21.35 48.91 -15.88
C ALA A 304 20.55 48.53 -14.61
N ARG A 305 20.22 47.24 -14.46
CA ARG A 305 19.46 46.68 -13.33
C ARG A 305 20.31 45.93 -12.31
N ALA A 306 21.64 45.92 -12.46
CA ALA A 306 22.54 45.16 -11.60
C ALA A 306 22.32 45.39 -10.10
N ALA A 307 21.91 46.60 -9.70
CA ALA A 307 21.64 46.95 -8.30
C ALA A 307 20.43 46.24 -7.67
N GLN A 308 19.55 45.62 -8.46
CA GLN A 308 18.40 44.86 -7.95
C GLN A 308 18.81 43.46 -7.47
N ALA A 309 19.86 42.87 -8.07
CA ALA A 309 20.28 41.52 -7.78
C ALA A 309 20.98 41.44 -6.41
N GLN A 310 20.45 40.60 -5.53
CA GLN A 310 21.07 40.30 -4.25
C GLN A 310 22.30 39.41 -4.44
N ALA A 311 23.29 39.60 -3.57
CA ALA A 311 24.54 38.84 -3.57
C ALA A 311 24.38 37.33 -3.30
N LYS A 312 23.26 36.93 -2.70
CA LYS A 312 22.87 35.57 -2.32
C LYS A 312 21.35 35.46 -2.41
N PRO A 313 20.78 34.28 -2.66
CA PRO A 313 19.34 34.10 -2.62
C PRO A 313 18.81 34.30 -1.20
N ASP A 314 17.71 35.04 -1.09
CA ASP A 314 16.96 35.29 0.13
C ASP A 314 15.93 34.18 0.35
N LEU A 315 16.25 33.24 1.23
CA LEU A 315 15.38 32.10 1.51
C LEU A 315 14.13 32.47 2.30
N ASP A 316 14.05 33.66 2.91
CA ASP A 316 12.81 34.12 3.56
C ASP A 316 11.70 34.38 2.52
N ARG A 317 12.09 34.65 1.27
CA ARG A 317 11.16 34.80 0.13
C ARG A 317 10.54 33.50 -0.36
N LEU A 318 10.94 32.33 0.17
CA LEU A 318 10.23 31.07 -0.07
C LEU A 318 8.76 31.16 0.38
N ARG A 319 8.45 32.07 1.30
CA ARG A 319 7.09 32.34 1.82
C ARG A 319 6.13 32.90 0.78
N ASP A 320 6.66 33.53 -0.27
CA ASP A 320 5.86 34.09 -1.37
C ASP A 320 5.56 33.06 -2.45
N LEU A 321 6.22 31.88 -2.39
CA LEU A 321 6.16 30.86 -3.43
C LEU A 321 5.06 29.83 -3.18
N ARG A 322 4.79 29.10 -4.25
CA ARG A 322 3.95 27.89 -4.26
C ARG A 322 4.80 26.68 -4.64
N PHE A 323 4.38 25.51 -4.18
CA PHE A 323 5.14 24.26 -4.31
C PHE A 323 4.28 23.13 -4.85
N ALA A 324 4.84 22.26 -5.69
CA ALA A 324 4.19 21.05 -6.19
C ALA A 324 5.16 19.87 -6.18
N SER A 325 4.68 18.65 -5.91
CA SER A 325 5.51 17.44 -5.94
C SER A 325 4.70 16.20 -6.33
N GLY A 326 5.14 15.49 -7.37
CA GLY A 326 4.54 14.24 -7.86
C GLY A 326 5.10 12.98 -7.19
N LEU A 327 5.53 13.08 -5.94
CA LEU A 327 6.05 11.95 -5.17
C LEU A 327 4.93 10.99 -4.76
N THR A 328 5.11 9.70 -5.04
CA THR A 328 4.21 8.63 -4.62
C THR A 328 4.86 7.83 -3.49
N ARG A 329 4.13 7.64 -2.39
CA ARG A 329 4.60 6.83 -1.27
C ARG A 329 4.61 5.35 -1.64
N LEU A 330 5.74 4.67 -1.43
CA LEU A 330 5.80 3.21 -1.51
C LEU A 330 5.20 2.60 -0.24
N ALA A 331 4.57 1.43 -0.36
CA ALA A 331 4.11 0.67 0.80
C ALA A 331 5.27 0.47 1.80
N ALA A 332 4.97 0.40 3.09
CA ALA A 332 5.99 0.35 4.14
C ALA A 332 6.98 -0.80 3.90
N ASN A 333 8.17 -0.48 3.37
CA ASN A 333 9.25 -1.41 3.03
C ASN A 333 9.94 -1.98 4.30
N GLY A 334 9.17 -2.52 5.25
CA GLY A 334 9.73 -3.06 6.50
C GLY A 334 10.24 -2.03 7.49
N GLN A 335 10.12 -0.73 7.22
CA GLN A 335 10.62 0.31 8.12
C GLN A 335 9.72 0.50 9.35
N GLN A 336 10.31 0.44 10.55
CA GLN A 336 9.60 0.66 11.83
C GLN A 336 9.15 2.12 12.00
N THR A 337 9.84 3.07 11.36
CA THR A 337 9.52 4.51 11.31
C THR A 337 9.93 5.07 9.95
N GLY A 338 9.24 6.10 9.44
CA GLY A 338 9.57 6.78 8.17
C GLY A 338 8.74 6.40 6.95
N ALA A 339 9.12 6.94 5.79
CA ALA A 339 8.47 6.71 4.51
C ALA A 339 9.47 6.75 3.35
N THR A 340 9.22 5.93 2.32
CA THR A 340 9.91 5.98 1.03
C THR A 340 8.97 6.54 -0.01
N TYR A 341 9.43 7.53 -0.77
CA TYR A 341 8.70 8.13 -1.87
C TYR A 341 9.47 7.98 -3.17
N ILE A 342 8.76 7.90 -4.29
CA ILE A 342 9.34 7.91 -5.64
C ILE A 342 8.47 8.74 -6.60
N ASN A 343 9.07 9.54 -7.48
CA ASN A 343 8.34 10.21 -8.56
C ASN A 343 8.36 9.36 -9.85
N HIS A 344 7.66 9.80 -10.89
CA HIS A 344 7.65 9.08 -12.17
C HIS A 344 8.99 9.13 -12.92
N LEU A 345 9.88 10.06 -12.57
CA LEU A 345 11.25 10.16 -13.08
C LEU A 345 12.23 9.21 -12.35
N GLY A 346 11.74 8.36 -11.44
CA GLY A 346 12.54 7.38 -10.70
C GLY A 346 13.35 7.96 -9.53
N ARG A 347 13.13 9.23 -9.17
CA ARG A 347 13.82 9.89 -8.05
C ARG A 347 13.11 9.56 -6.75
N ALA A 348 13.89 9.25 -5.71
CA ALA A 348 13.35 8.76 -4.45
C ALA A 348 13.81 9.56 -3.23
N LEU A 349 12.93 9.65 -2.23
CA LEU A 349 13.23 10.19 -0.90
C LEU A 349 12.96 9.12 0.15
N VAL A 350 13.93 8.88 1.02
CA VAL A 350 13.74 8.09 2.24
C VAL A 350 13.90 9.04 3.42
N THR A 351 12.84 9.21 4.22
CA THR A 351 12.89 10.08 5.39
C THR A 351 12.20 9.45 6.59
N HIS A 352 12.76 9.67 7.78
CA HIS A 352 12.18 9.28 9.06
C HIS A 352 11.52 10.46 9.78
N GLU A 353 11.60 11.66 9.21
CA GLU A 353 11.06 12.89 9.80
C GLU A 353 9.57 13.04 9.51
N ALA A 354 8.77 13.05 10.58
CA ALA A 354 7.32 13.11 10.49
C ALA A 354 6.80 14.39 9.79
N ASP A 355 7.52 15.49 9.94
CA ASP A 355 7.16 16.78 9.33
C ASP A 355 7.42 16.77 7.81
N VAL A 356 8.57 16.22 7.37
CA VAL A 356 8.86 16.04 5.93
C VAL A 356 7.83 15.11 5.29
N VAL A 357 7.49 14.00 5.96
CA VAL A 357 6.41 13.10 5.54
C VAL A 357 5.10 13.86 5.35
N THR A 358 4.74 14.74 6.30
CA THR A 358 3.52 15.54 6.22
C THR A 358 3.51 16.47 5.01
N VAL A 359 4.61 17.19 4.78
CA VAL A 359 4.72 18.13 3.65
C VAL A 359 4.65 17.39 2.33
N VAL A 360 5.36 16.26 2.20
CA VAL A 360 5.36 15.45 0.97
C VAL A 360 3.98 14.84 0.71
N ASP A 361 3.35 14.22 1.71
CA ASP A 361 1.99 13.67 1.57
C ASP A 361 1.01 14.80 1.18
N THR A 362 1.14 15.99 1.77
CA THR A 362 0.27 17.15 1.44
C THR A 362 0.43 17.58 -0.01
N LEU A 363 1.66 17.69 -0.51
CA LEU A 363 1.94 18.03 -1.91
C LEU A 363 1.49 16.94 -2.88
N ALA A 364 1.70 15.66 -2.53
CA ALA A 364 1.30 14.51 -3.34
C ALA A 364 -0.23 14.43 -3.52
N HIS A 365 -1.01 14.82 -2.51
CA HIS A 365 -2.46 14.90 -2.65
C HIS A 365 -2.86 15.95 -3.70
N ALA A 366 -2.21 17.12 -3.67
CA ALA A 366 -2.51 18.28 -4.52
C ALA A 366 -1.99 18.13 -5.96
N TRP A 367 -0.97 17.29 -6.16
CA TRP A 367 -0.39 17.03 -7.46
C TRP A 367 -1.45 16.71 -8.54
N PRO A 368 -1.37 17.32 -9.74
CA PRO A 368 -0.28 18.18 -10.24
C PRO A 368 -0.37 19.68 -9.89
N ALA A 369 -1.36 20.11 -9.10
CA ALA A 369 -1.50 21.51 -8.68
C ALA A 369 -0.44 21.90 -7.63
N SER A 370 -0.17 23.21 -7.53
CA SER A 370 0.72 23.77 -6.51
C SER A 370 -0.05 24.26 -5.28
N LEU A 371 0.61 24.28 -4.13
CA LEU A 371 0.08 24.85 -2.89
C LEU A 371 0.93 26.04 -2.45
N PRO A 372 0.33 27.15 -1.99
CA PRO A 372 1.11 28.27 -1.44
C PRO A 372 1.76 27.88 -0.12
N TYR A 373 2.89 28.50 0.20
CA TYR A 373 3.60 28.31 1.47
C TYR A 373 2.65 28.40 2.69
N SER A 374 1.77 29.41 2.70
CA SER A 374 0.80 29.63 3.77
C SER A 374 -0.13 28.44 4.05
N THR A 375 -0.47 27.65 3.02
CA THR A 375 -1.27 26.43 3.20
C THR A 375 -0.46 25.32 3.85
N LEU A 376 0.77 25.07 3.38
CA LEU A 376 1.67 24.08 3.97
C LEU A 376 2.01 24.43 5.43
N LEU A 377 2.16 25.73 5.72
CA LEU A 377 2.41 26.25 7.05
C LEU A 377 1.23 25.99 7.99
N ALA A 378 0.01 26.30 7.54
CA ALA A 378 -1.21 26.03 8.31
C ALA A 378 -1.39 24.55 8.64
N VAL A 379 -1.01 23.64 7.72
CA VAL A 379 -1.00 22.19 7.97
C VAL A 379 -0.07 21.81 9.11
N LEU A 380 1.18 22.29 9.08
CA LEU A 380 2.15 22.00 10.12
C LEU A 380 1.77 22.64 11.47
N MET A 381 1.27 23.88 11.46
CA MET A 381 0.75 24.53 12.67
C MET A 381 -0.38 23.71 13.31
N HIS A 382 -1.33 23.24 12.51
CA HIS A 382 -2.46 22.44 13.00
C HIS A 382 -1.99 21.08 13.54
N ARG A 383 -1.14 20.38 12.78
CA ARG A 383 -0.62 19.06 13.14
C ARG A 383 0.20 19.12 14.44
N ASN A 384 1.12 20.06 14.54
CA ASN A 384 2.08 20.14 15.63
C ASN A 384 1.57 21.00 16.81
N GLN A 385 0.37 21.60 16.69
CA GLN A 385 -0.19 22.55 17.66
C GLN A 385 0.78 23.69 17.97
N GLN A 386 1.45 24.20 16.94
CA GLN A 386 2.50 25.21 17.04
C GLN A 386 2.01 26.59 16.58
N THR A 387 2.70 27.63 17.07
CA THR A 387 2.59 28.98 16.52
C THR A 387 3.34 29.10 15.19
N ASP A 388 3.14 30.22 14.50
CA ASP A 388 3.65 30.47 13.15
C ASP A 388 5.18 30.30 13.02
N ALA A 389 5.97 30.95 13.89
CA ALA A 389 7.43 30.98 13.74
C ALA A 389 8.15 29.61 13.87
N PRO A 390 7.81 28.73 14.84
CA PRO A 390 8.34 27.37 14.87
C PRO A 390 7.94 26.54 13.66
N ALA A 391 6.67 26.62 13.24
CA ALA A 391 6.15 25.89 12.09
C ALA A 391 6.84 26.32 10.78
N ALA A 392 7.11 27.62 10.63
CA ALA A 392 7.84 28.17 9.49
C ALA A 392 9.26 27.59 9.39
N LYS A 393 10.00 27.51 10.52
CA LYS A 393 11.35 26.89 10.51
C LYS A 393 11.31 25.43 10.08
N THR A 394 10.32 24.67 10.54
CA THR A 394 10.12 23.28 10.14
C THR A 394 9.78 23.17 8.66
N LEU A 395 8.88 24.03 8.15
CA LEU A 395 8.51 24.06 6.74
C LEU A 395 9.69 24.42 5.85
N ASP A 396 10.47 25.44 6.22
CA ASP A 396 11.66 25.87 5.50
C ASP A 396 12.69 24.74 5.42
N HIS A 397 12.83 23.95 6.49
CA HIS A 397 13.67 22.75 6.46
C HIS A 397 13.13 21.70 5.48
N ALA A 398 11.84 21.35 5.56
CA ALA A 398 11.24 20.34 4.69
C ALA A 398 11.32 20.72 3.20
N ILE A 399 11.03 21.98 2.86
CA ILE A 399 11.14 22.48 1.47
C ILE A 399 12.59 22.40 0.99
N ARG A 400 13.57 22.80 1.81
CA ARG A 400 14.99 22.69 1.45
C ARG A 400 15.41 21.26 1.19
N VAL A 401 15.00 20.31 2.03
CA VAL A 401 15.27 18.87 1.80
C VAL A 401 14.73 18.43 0.42
N LEU A 402 13.52 18.87 0.04
CA LEU A 402 12.97 18.53 -1.27
C LEU A 402 13.70 19.22 -2.44
N MET A 403 14.10 20.48 -2.27
CA MET A 403 14.89 21.21 -3.27
C MET A 403 16.27 20.57 -3.46
N GLU A 404 16.93 20.18 -2.37
CA GLU A 404 18.24 19.49 -2.35
C GLU A 404 18.21 18.11 -3.01
N ASN A 405 17.05 17.48 -3.13
CA ASN A 405 16.88 16.19 -3.78
C ASN A 405 16.18 16.28 -5.16
N ASP A 406 15.86 17.50 -5.64
CA ASP A 406 15.18 17.72 -6.91
C ASP A 406 13.81 17.01 -6.98
N LEU A 407 13.02 17.19 -5.92
CA LEU A 407 11.73 16.53 -5.70
C LEU A 407 10.56 17.51 -5.56
N VAL A 408 10.80 18.81 -5.75
CA VAL A 408 9.77 19.84 -5.64
C VAL A 408 9.91 20.87 -6.77
N HIS A 409 8.78 21.19 -7.37
CA HIS A 409 8.60 22.33 -8.27
C HIS A 409 8.17 23.53 -7.46
N TYR A 410 8.61 24.72 -7.85
CA TYR A 410 8.19 25.96 -7.21
C TYR A 410 7.95 27.07 -8.23
N CYS A 411 6.96 27.91 -7.94
CA CYS A 411 6.55 29.01 -8.80
C CYS A 411 6.06 30.20 -7.96
N LEU A 412 6.10 31.41 -8.53
CA LEU A 412 5.63 32.64 -7.88
C LEU A 412 4.14 32.90 -8.16
N ASP A 413 3.70 32.67 -9.39
CA ASP A 413 2.30 32.84 -9.79
C ASP A 413 1.50 31.54 -9.53
N ALA A 414 0.22 31.50 -9.92
CA ALA A 414 -0.56 30.25 -9.89
C ALA A 414 0.13 29.16 -10.72
N GLY A 415 0.13 27.93 -10.21
CA GLY A 415 0.76 26.81 -10.92
C GLY A 415 0.09 26.52 -12.27
N PRO A 416 0.80 25.84 -13.20
CA PRO A 416 0.33 25.65 -14.58
C PRO A 416 -0.97 24.82 -14.71
N TYR A 417 -1.38 24.15 -13.62
CA TYR A 417 -2.60 23.34 -13.56
C TYR A 417 -3.81 24.07 -12.94
N GLU A 418 -3.65 25.30 -12.45
CA GLU A 418 -4.61 26.00 -11.58
C GLU A 418 -5.47 27.07 -12.28
N ARG A 419 -5.71 26.95 -13.59
CA ARG A 419 -6.47 27.97 -14.36
C ARG A 419 -7.94 28.09 -13.93
N GLU A 420 -8.44 29.33 -13.85
CA GLU A 420 -9.85 29.67 -13.60
C GLU A 420 -10.66 29.87 -14.90
N ASP A 421 -10.02 29.79 -16.06
CA ASP A 421 -10.60 30.21 -17.34
C ASP A 421 -11.47 29.11 -17.98
N GLY A 422 -12.77 29.10 -17.63
CA GLY A 422 -13.83 28.59 -18.51
C GLY A 422 -14.69 27.46 -17.97
N GLY A 423 -15.74 27.83 -17.22
CA GLY A 423 -16.81 26.95 -16.74
C GLY A 423 -16.41 26.09 -15.54
N GLU A 424 -17.21 26.09 -14.48
CA GLU A 424 -16.88 25.46 -13.19
C GLU A 424 -16.59 23.92 -13.21
N ASN A 425 -16.53 23.22 -14.35
CA ASN A 425 -16.82 21.78 -14.37
C ASN A 425 -15.92 20.79 -15.14
N THR A 426 -14.85 21.14 -15.87
CA THR A 426 -14.17 20.12 -16.71
C THR A 426 -12.69 19.92 -16.41
N LEU A 427 -12.34 18.66 -16.10
CA LEU A 427 -10.97 18.14 -16.21
C LEU A 427 -10.64 17.98 -17.69
N ARG A 428 -9.44 18.38 -18.12
CA ARG A 428 -9.03 18.33 -19.53
C ARG A 428 -7.73 17.56 -19.67
N PRO A 429 -7.73 16.38 -20.34
CA PRO A 429 -6.48 15.73 -20.74
C PRO A 429 -5.61 16.69 -21.56
N LEU A 430 -4.29 16.58 -21.42
CA LEU A 430 -3.37 17.44 -22.17
C LEU A 430 -3.43 17.11 -23.68
N PRO A 431 -3.42 18.13 -24.57
CA PRO A 431 -3.44 17.90 -26.03
C PRO A 431 -2.29 17.05 -26.57
N CYS A 432 -1.15 17.01 -25.85
CA CYS A 432 0.02 16.23 -26.25
C CYS A 432 -0.17 14.70 -26.19
N LEU A 433 -1.32 14.22 -25.69
CA LEU A 433 -1.66 12.80 -25.66
C LEU A 433 -2.18 12.26 -27.00
N ASP A 434 -2.52 13.14 -27.95
CA ASP A 434 -3.07 12.80 -29.27
C ASP A 434 -4.16 11.71 -29.21
N LEU A 435 -5.30 12.07 -28.60
CA LEU A 435 -6.40 11.13 -28.38
C LEU A 435 -7.24 10.87 -29.64
N GLU A 436 -7.02 11.59 -30.73
CA GLU A 436 -7.84 11.53 -31.95
C GLU A 436 -7.13 10.91 -33.17
N SER A 437 -5.80 10.99 -33.27
CA SER A 437 -5.11 10.46 -34.44
C SER A 437 -4.85 8.94 -34.37
N GLN A 438 -4.96 8.27 -35.52
CA GLN A 438 -4.36 6.96 -35.79
C GLN A 438 -3.01 7.15 -36.49
N ALA A 439 -2.15 8.05 -36.01
CA ALA A 439 -0.85 8.27 -36.64
C ALA A 439 -0.01 6.98 -36.65
N PRO A 440 0.73 6.70 -37.74
CA PRO A 440 1.62 5.54 -37.80
C PRO A 440 2.67 5.59 -36.66
N ALA A 441 3.11 4.40 -36.22
CA ALA A 441 4.02 4.20 -35.09
C ALA A 441 5.35 4.97 -35.14
N ASP A 442 5.66 5.58 -36.29
CA ASP A 442 6.91 6.29 -36.57
C ASP A 442 6.83 7.80 -36.27
N ALA A 443 5.65 8.32 -35.90
CA ALA A 443 5.39 9.74 -35.62
C ALA A 443 5.12 10.01 -34.11
N VAL A 444 5.83 9.33 -33.21
CA VAL A 444 5.64 9.51 -31.76
C VAL A 444 6.25 10.83 -31.31
N TRP A 445 5.40 11.83 -31.05
CA TRP A 445 5.80 13.07 -30.43
C TRP A 445 6.15 12.85 -28.94
N PRO A 446 7.18 13.52 -28.39
CA PRO A 446 7.48 13.41 -26.97
C PRO A 446 6.33 13.96 -26.13
N GLN A 447 5.87 13.13 -25.18
CA GLN A 447 4.86 13.54 -24.22
C GLN A 447 5.53 14.26 -23.04
N PHE A 448 4.81 15.21 -22.46
CA PHE A 448 5.29 16.02 -21.35
C PHE A 448 4.11 16.39 -20.44
N ASN A 449 4.43 16.89 -19.26
CA ASN A 449 3.46 17.55 -18.39
C ASN A 449 3.73 19.07 -18.33
N LEU A 450 2.81 19.85 -17.75
CA LEU A 450 2.92 21.32 -17.73
C LEU A 450 4.00 21.84 -16.75
N TRP A 451 4.59 20.97 -15.92
CA TRP A 451 5.81 21.26 -15.16
C TRP A 451 7.09 21.03 -15.98
N HIS A 452 6.97 20.79 -17.30
CA HIS A 452 8.05 20.49 -18.22
C HIS A 452 8.76 19.16 -17.92
N GLU A 453 8.11 18.23 -17.20
CA GLU A 453 8.66 16.89 -17.01
C GLU A 453 8.36 16.01 -18.23
N PRO A 454 9.35 15.26 -18.75
CA PRO A 454 9.11 14.32 -19.83
C PRO A 454 8.26 13.14 -19.34
N VAL A 455 7.28 12.75 -20.14
CA VAL A 455 6.41 11.61 -19.89
C VAL A 455 6.71 10.52 -20.92
N LEU A 456 7.03 9.32 -20.44
CA LEU A 456 7.19 8.15 -21.29
C LEU A 456 6.03 7.20 -20.98
N LEU A 457 4.93 7.34 -21.72
CA LEU A 457 3.72 6.56 -21.51
C LEU A 457 3.13 6.11 -22.85
N ALA A 458 2.97 4.80 -23.03
CA ALA A 458 2.19 4.23 -24.11
C ALA A 458 0.80 3.89 -23.56
N LEU A 459 -0.24 4.49 -24.13
CA LEU A 459 -1.62 4.27 -23.70
C LEU A 459 -2.21 3.08 -24.46
N SER A 460 -2.91 2.19 -23.76
CA SER A 460 -3.77 1.19 -24.38
C SER A 460 -5.01 1.81 -25.00
N GLU A 461 -5.70 1.10 -25.90
CA GLU A 461 -6.94 1.59 -26.52
C GLU A 461 -8.02 1.96 -25.48
N ALA A 462 -8.12 1.18 -24.40
CA ALA A 462 -9.05 1.44 -23.29
C ALA A 462 -8.67 2.69 -22.47
N GLN A 463 -7.37 2.89 -22.23
CA GLN A 463 -6.85 4.08 -21.56
C GLN A 463 -7.11 5.33 -22.42
N THR A 464 -6.84 5.25 -23.72
CA THR A 464 -7.14 6.32 -24.69
C THR A 464 -8.64 6.62 -24.74
N ALA A 465 -9.50 5.61 -24.76
CA ALA A 465 -10.95 5.80 -24.75
C ALA A 465 -11.45 6.50 -23.47
N THR A 466 -10.89 6.16 -22.31
CA THR A 466 -11.23 6.81 -21.03
C THR A 466 -10.84 8.29 -21.04
N LEU A 467 -9.62 8.61 -21.48
CA LEU A 467 -9.17 10.00 -21.59
C LEU A 467 -9.96 10.76 -22.67
N ARG A 468 -10.32 10.13 -23.78
CA ARG A 468 -11.16 10.75 -24.82
C ARG A 468 -12.56 11.07 -24.30
N ALA A 469 -13.17 10.18 -23.53
CA ALA A 469 -14.45 10.45 -22.87
C ALA A 469 -14.35 11.67 -21.94
N MET A 470 -13.28 11.77 -21.15
CA MET A 470 -13.03 12.94 -20.31
C MET A 470 -12.84 14.23 -21.13
N ALA A 471 -12.10 14.17 -22.25
CA ALA A 471 -11.91 15.29 -23.15
C ALA A 471 -13.25 15.78 -23.76
N ALA A 472 -14.17 14.86 -24.03
CA ALA A 472 -15.54 15.15 -24.48
C ALA A 472 -16.49 15.61 -23.35
N GLY A 473 -16.02 15.72 -22.11
CA GLY A 473 -16.82 16.12 -20.94
C GLY A 473 -17.74 15.02 -20.38
N LEU A 474 -17.55 13.76 -20.80
CA LEU A 474 -18.26 12.60 -20.27
C LEU A 474 -17.58 12.06 -18.99
N ARG A 475 -18.32 11.27 -18.20
CA ARG A 475 -17.74 10.59 -17.03
C ARG A 475 -16.84 9.44 -17.48
N PRO A 476 -15.75 9.14 -16.75
CA PRO A 476 -14.90 7.98 -17.03
C PRO A 476 -15.65 6.65 -17.15
N ASP A 477 -16.72 6.43 -16.38
CA ASP A 477 -17.54 5.21 -16.44
C ASP A 477 -18.43 5.12 -17.69
N GLU A 478 -18.50 6.19 -18.48
CA GLU A 478 -19.22 6.25 -19.76
C GLU A 478 -18.30 5.96 -20.96
N ALA A 479 -17.01 5.70 -20.71
CA ALA A 479 -16.04 5.40 -21.75
C ALA A 479 -16.28 4.02 -22.38
N ALA A 480 -16.11 3.96 -23.71
CA ALA A 480 -16.28 2.73 -24.49
C ALA A 480 -15.24 2.64 -25.61
N VAL A 481 -14.83 1.41 -25.91
CA VAL A 481 -14.06 1.04 -27.10
C VAL A 481 -15.03 0.38 -28.08
N GLY A 482 -15.37 1.09 -29.16
CA GLY A 482 -16.47 0.69 -30.05
C GLY A 482 -17.80 0.61 -29.29
N ALA A 483 -18.40 -0.58 -29.24
CA ALA A 483 -19.65 -0.84 -28.51
C ALA A 483 -19.44 -1.39 -27.08
N LYS A 484 -18.19 -1.59 -26.63
CA LYS A 484 -17.87 -2.24 -25.36
C LYS A 484 -17.42 -1.20 -24.32
N ALA A 485 -18.05 -1.20 -23.14
CA ALA A 485 -17.63 -0.36 -22.02
C ALA A 485 -16.23 -0.75 -21.52
N VAL A 486 -15.46 0.25 -21.07
CA VAL A 486 -14.14 0.05 -20.44
C VAL A 486 -14.30 -0.63 -19.07
N ASP A 487 -13.39 -1.54 -18.73
CA ASP A 487 -13.38 -2.19 -17.41
C ASP A 487 -13.12 -1.17 -16.29
N LEU A 488 -13.79 -1.34 -15.14
CA LEU A 488 -13.66 -0.38 -14.03
C LEU A 488 -12.25 -0.35 -13.42
N GLY A 489 -11.51 -1.46 -13.47
CA GLY A 489 -10.11 -1.55 -13.06
C GLY A 489 -9.20 -0.79 -14.00
N GLU A 490 -9.34 -1.01 -15.32
CA GLU A 490 -8.58 -0.27 -16.35
C GLU A 490 -8.87 1.24 -16.31
N MET A 491 -10.14 1.62 -16.10
CA MET A 491 -10.53 3.02 -15.91
C MET A 491 -9.82 3.63 -14.69
N ALA A 492 -9.83 2.95 -13.54
CA ALA A 492 -9.18 3.45 -12.33
C ALA A 492 -7.66 3.54 -12.48
N GLU A 493 -7.03 2.57 -13.14
CA GLU A 493 -5.62 2.62 -13.50
C GLU A 493 -5.31 3.82 -14.39
N THR A 494 -6.14 4.07 -15.41
CA THR A 494 -6.00 5.22 -16.33
C THR A 494 -6.02 6.54 -15.55
N LEU A 495 -6.98 6.71 -14.64
CA LEU A 495 -7.08 7.92 -13.81
C LEU A 495 -5.88 8.07 -12.87
N SER A 496 -5.39 6.96 -12.30
CA SER A 496 -4.19 6.94 -11.46
C SER A 496 -2.94 7.35 -12.25
N LEU A 497 -2.75 6.81 -13.46
CA LEU A 497 -1.67 7.21 -14.38
C LEU A 497 -1.78 8.68 -14.74
N ALA A 498 -2.97 9.14 -15.13
CA ALA A 498 -3.22 10.52 -15.49
C ALA A 498 -2.85 11.49 -14.36
N LYS A 499 -3.20 11.16 -13.11
CA LYS A 499 -2.79 11.95 -11.94
C LYS A 499 -1.29 11.87 -11.69
N ARG A 500 -0.71 10.66 -11.69
CA ARG A 500 0.73 10.43 -11.40
C ARG A 500 1.65 11.19 -12.35
N TYR A 501 1.34 11.19 -13.64
CA TYR A 501 2.14 11.86 -14.66
C TYR A 501 1.74 13.33 -14.88
N GLY A 502 0.64 13.81 -14.26
CA GLY A 502 0.15 15.18 -14.43
C GLY A 502 -0.43 15.43 -15.82
N LEU A 503 -1.16 14.46 -16.38
CA LEU A 503 -1.65 14.48 -17.76
C LEU A 503 -3.05 15.10 -17.93
N VAL A 504 -3.62 15.62 -16.84
CA VAL A 504 -4.96 16.22 -16.84
C VAL A 504 -4.91 17.54 -16.11
N GLN A 505 -5.35 18.60 -16.78
CA GLN A 505 -5.52 19.93 -16.21
C GLN A 505 -6.84 20.03 -15.46
N GLY A 506 -6.82 20.67 -14.29
CA GLY A 506 -8.01 21.05 -13.54
C GLY A 506 -7.81 21.08 -12.03
N SER A 507 -8.69 21.82 -11.36
CA SER A 507 -8.62 22.03 -9.92
C SER A 507 -8.90 20.74 -9.11
N PRO A 508 -8.47 20.68 -7.84
CA PRO A 508 -8.89 19.62 -6.92
C PRO A 508 -10.42 19.50 -6.80
N ARG A 509 -11.16 20.60 -7.01
CA ARG A 509 -12.63 20.61 -7.04
C ARG A 509 -13.18 19.83 -8.23
N SER A 510 -12.57 20.02 -9.41
CA SER A 510 -12.92 19.31 -10.64
C SER A 510 -12.66 17.81 -10.48
N TRP A 511 -11.52 17.43 -9.89
CA TRP A 511 -11.21 16.04 -9.53
C TRP A 511 -12.24 15.45 -8.56
N CYS A 512 -12.58 16.14 -7.48
CA CYS A 512 -13.60 15.67 -6.52
C CYS A 512 -14.94 15.43 -7.18
N ARG A 513 -15.43 16.39 -7.98
CA ARG A 513 -16.73 16.29 -8.65
C ARG A 513 -16.78 15.13 -9.63
N MET A 514 -15.76 14.98 -10.49
CA MET A 514 -15.68 13.87 -11.43
C MET A 514 -15.65 12.54 -10.68
N LEU A 515 -14.73 12.36 -9.73
CA LEU A 515 -14.59 11.11 -8.98
C LEU A 515 -15.86 10.77 -8.20
N HIS A 516 -16.53 11.76 -7.60
CA HIS A 516 -17.80 11.57 -6.93
C HIS A 516 -18.89 11.11 -7.91
N ALA A 517 -19.04 11.78 -9.05
CA ALA A 517 -20.03 11.43 -10.07
C ALA A 517 -19.78 10.03 -10.67
N THR A 518 -18.52 9.65 -10.88
CA THR A 518 -18.15 8.30 -11.33
C THR A 518 -18.42 7.25 -10.24
N LEU A 519 -18.12 7.55 -8.98
CA LEU A 519 -18.48 6.67 -7.86
C LEU A 519 -20.01 6.53 -7.75
N GLN A 520 -20.79 7.60 -7.93
CA GLN A 520 -22.25 7.50 -7.97
C GLN A 520 -22.76 6.64 -9.13
N GLY A 521 -22.25 6.86 -10.35
CA GLY A 521 -22.60 6.10 -11.55
C GLY A 521 -22.32 4.61 -11.44
N THR A 522 -21.18 4.28 -10.83
CA THR A 522 -20.76 2.89 -10.59
C THR A 522 -21.32 2.31 -9.30
N ARG A 523 -22.21 3.02 -8.59
CA ARG A 523 -22.73 2.64 -7.25
C ARG A 523 -21.63 2.34 -6.23
N GLY A 524 -20.50 3.01 -6.40
CA GLY A 524 -19.30 2.87 -5.59
C GLY A 524 -18.49 1.63 -5.91
N ILE A 525 -18.79 0.86 -6.95
CA ILE A 525 -18.07 -0.38 -7.25
C ILE A 525 -16.65 -0.12 -7.75
N ALA A 526 -16.39 1.05 -8.36
CA ALA A 526 -15.07 1.39 -8.88
C ALA A 526 -14.04 1.67 -7.77
N PRO A 527 -12.77 1.24 -7.91
CA PRO A 527 -11.71 1.43 -6.92
C PRO A 527 -11.12 2.86 -6.96
N LEU A 528 -11.99 3.88 -6.90
CA LEU A 528 -11.61 5.30 -7.01
C LEU A 528 -11.57 6.04 -5.68
N PHE A 529 -11.91 5.37 -4.57
CA PHE A 529 -12.04 6.04 -3.27
C PHE A 529 -10.73 6.63 -2.78
N GLY A 530 -9.58 5.99 -3.02
CA GLY A 530 -8.27 6.58 -2.67
C GLY A 530 -8.03 7.91 -3.37
N MET A 531 -8.34 8.00 -4.67
CA MET A 531 -8.25 9.24 -5.44
C MET A 531 -9.27 10.28 -4.96
N TYR A 532 -10.50 9.85 -4.68
CA TYR A 532 -11.57 10.73 -4.21
C TYR A 532 -11.24 11.33 -2.85
N VAL A 533 -10.80 10.50 -1.90
CA VAL A 533 -10.34 10.93 -0.58
C VAL A 533 -9.16 11.88 -0.71
N GLY A 534 -8.19 11.58 -1.59
CA GLY A 534 -7.06 12.48 -1.84
C GLY A 534 -7.47 13.84 -2.41
N ALA A 535 -8.41 13.87 -3.35
CA ALA A 535 -8.92 15.13 -3.90
C ALA A 535 -9.72 15.92 -2.83
N GLN A 536 -10.53 15.24 -2.02
CA GLN A 536 -11.26 15.85 -0.90
C GLN A 536 -10.29 16.37 0.17
N ALA A 537 -9.18 15.67 0.40
CA ALA A 537 -8.13 16.12 1.29
C ALA A 537 -7.60 17.48 0.82
N CYS A 538 -7.27 17.64 -0.46
CA CYS A 538 -6.90 18.93 -1.03
C CYS A 538 -7.97 20.00 -0.84
N LEU A 539 -9.23 19.72 -1.19
CA LEU A 539 -10.31 20.69 -1.01
C LEU A 539 -10.45 21.17 0.43
N SER A 540 -10.39 20.25 1.38
CA SER A 540 -10.46 20.60 2.79
C SER A 540 -9.20 21.32 3.28
N LEU A 541 -8.02 21.10 2.68
CA LEU A 541 -6.82 21.91 2.95
C LEU A 541 -7.01 23.35 2.48
N TYR A 542 -7.55 23.57 1.28
CA TYR A 542 -7.93 24.90 0.80
C TYR A 542 -9.01 25.55 1.70
N ALA A 543 -9.94 24.76 2.23
CA ALA A 543 -11.06 25.24 3.03
C ALA A 543 -10.78 25.34 4.55
N ARG A 544 -9.67 24.79 5.07
CA ARG A 544 -9.40 24.72 6.52
C ARG A 544 -8.83 25.99 7.16
N ILE A 545 -8.88 27.12 6.46
CA ILE A 545 -8.90 28.43 7.10
C ILE A 545 -10.30 29.08 7.04
N LEU A 546 -11.20 28.64 6.14
CA LEU A 546 -12.45 29.37 5.88
C LEU A 546 -13.73 28.74 6.43
N THR A 547 -13.87 27.43 6.64
CA THR A 547 -15.14 26.89 7.15
C THR A 547 -14.98 25.58 7.92
N ARG A 548 -15.02 25.64 9.26
CA ARG A 548 -15.43 24.51 10.09
C ARG A 548 -16.89 24.15 9.75
N SER A 549 -17.06 23.22 8.80
CA SER A 549 -18.22 22.37 8.54
C SER A 549 -19.55 22.98 8.05
N GLY A 550 -20.16 22.31 7.06
CA GLY A 550 -21.54 22.52 6.62
C GLY A 550 -22.59 21.76 7.45
N HIS A 551 -22.27 21.36 8.69
CA HIS A 551 -23.27 20.78 9.60
C HIS A 551 -24.37 21.80 9.86
N GLN A 552 -25.60 21.52 9.42
CA GLN A 552 -26.76 22.09 10.10
C GLN A 552 -26.92 21.32 11.41
N SER A 553 -26.29 21.81 12.47
CA SER A 553 -26.30 21.20 13.80
C SER A 553 -27.70 21.13 14.43
N ASN A 554 -28.68 21.86 13.90
CA ASN A 554 -30.07 21.76 14.31
C ASN A 554 -30.98 21.34 13.15
N PRO A 555 -31.79 20.27 13.33
CA PRO A 555 -32.85 19.94 12.39
C PRO A 555 -33.82 21.12 12.29
N GLY A 556 -34.20 21.51 11.07
CA GLY A 556 -35.24 22.53 10.88
C GLY A 556 -36.55 22.11 11.58
N ALA A 557 -37.33 23.08 12.08
CA ALA A 557 -38.51 22.81 12.92
C ALA A 557 -39.47 21.73 12.36
N ALA A 558 -39.59 21.63 11.03
CA ALA A 558 -40.44 20.66 10.35
C ALA A 558 -40.01 19.19 10.52
N ILE A 559 -38.72 18.91 10.77
CA ILE A 559 -38.19 17.53 10.85
C ILE A 559 -37.80 17.10 12.28
N VAL A 560 -37.92 18.00 13.27
CA VAL A 560 -37.55 17.73 14.68
C VAL A 560 -38.19 16.46 15.25
N PRO A 561 -39.50 16.17 15.06
CA PRO A 561 -40.11 14.95 15.60
C PRO A 561 -39.48 13.68 15.03
N GLN A 562 -39.19 13.68 13.72
CA GLN A 562 -38.60 12.54 13.03
C GLN A 562 -37.12 12.37 13.38
N ALA A 563 -36.37 13.48 13.54
CA ALA A 563 -34.99 13.45 14.00
C ALA A 563 -34.88 12.89 15.43
N LYS A 564 -35.80 13.27 16.34
CA LYS A 564 -35.88 12.72 17.69
C LYS A 564 -36.21 11.23 17.67
N GLN A 565 -37.21 10.83 16.89
CA GLN A 565 -37.56 9.42 16.70
C GLN A 565 -36.35 8.62 16.18
N LEU A 566 -35.67 9.14 15.17
CA LEU A 566 -34.48 8.51 14.60
C LEU A 566 -33.38 8.33 15.66
N HIS A 567 -33.08 9.39 16.43
CA HIS A 567 -32.12 9.34 17.52
C HIS A 567 -32.47 8.26 18.55
N GLU A 568 -33.73 8.21 19.01
CA GLU A 568 -34.19 7.19 19.97
C GLU A 568 -34.02 5.75 19.42
N LEU A 569 -34.33 5.53 18.14
CA LEU A 569 -34.15 4.23 17.48
C LEU A 569 -32.66 3.86 17.39
N MET A 570 -31.80 4.81 17.04
CA MET A 570 -30.35 4.59 16.96
C MET A 570 -29.74 4.29 18.33
N THR A 571 -30.15 5.00 19.39
CA THR A 571 -29.69 4.76 20.78
C THR A 571 -30.08 3.37 21.28
N ARG A 572 -31.24 2.85 20.87
CA ARG A 572 -31.69 1.48 21.21
C ARG A 572 -31.17 0.41 20.23
N HIS A 573 -30.31 0.78 19.29
CA HIS A 573 -29.80 -0.11 18.23
C HIS A 573 -30.91 -0.76 17.38
N ALA A 574 -32.07 -0.11 17.24
CA ALA A 574 -33.22 -0.57 16.46
C ALA A 574 -33.03 -0.25 14.96
N TYR A 575 -31.96 -0.77 14.35
CA TYR A 575 -31.51 -0.38 13.01
C TYR A 575 -32.50 -0.64 11.88
N LEU A 576 -33.28 -1.74 11.97
CA LEU A 576 -34.31 -2.06 10.97
C LEU A 576 -35.45 -1.04 10.96
N GLU A 577 -35.79 -0.49 12.13
CA GLU A 577 -36.81 0.55 12.26
C GLU A 577 -36.25 1.95 11.95
N ALA A 578 -34.97 2.19 12.26
CA ALA A 578 -34.28 3.44 11.99
C ALA A 578 -34.08 3.69 10.49
N GLU A 579 -33.74 2.66 9.71
CA GLU A 579 -33.44 2.78 8.28
C GLU A 579 -34.53 3.52 7.45
N PRO A 580 -35.82 3.14 7.50
CA PRO A 580 -36.85 3.83 6.71
C PRO A 580 -37.07 5.29 7.15
N VAL A 581 -36.86 5.61 8.43
CA VAL A 581 -36.95 6.98 8.95
C VAL A 581 -35.77 7.81 8.43
N ALA A 582 -34.55 7.29 8.55
CA ALA A 582 -33.34 7.92 8.03
C ALA A 582 -33.44 8.17 6.52
N ARG A 583 -33.86 7.16 5.74
CA ARG A 583 -34.04 7.26 4.27
C ARG A 583 -35.07 8.31 3.86
N ARG A 584 -36.10 8.54 4.67
CA ARG A 584 -37.08 9.61 4.41
C ARG A 584 -36.47 10.98 4.69
N LEU A 585 -35.75 11.10 5.82
CA LEU A 585 -35.09 12.33 6.22
C LEU A 585 -34.02 12.78 5.21
N THR A 586 -33.26 11.85 4.62
CA THR A 586 -32.27 12.20 3.58
C THR A 586 -32.91 12.77 2.31
N LYS A 587 -34.19 12.46 2.04
CA LYS A 587 -34.95 13.05 0.93
C LYS A 587 -35.58 14.39 1.29
N THR A 588 -36.16 14.50 2.48
CA THR A 588 -36.88 15.71 2.93
C THR A 588 -35.93 16.80 3.42
N ALA A 589 -34.74 16.43 3.88
CA ALA A 589 -33.72 17.31 4.42
C ALA A 589 -32.32 16.83 3.98
N PRO A 590 -31.95 16.95 2.69
CA PRO A 590 -30.72 16.40 2.14
C PRO A 590 -29.43 16.99 2.75
N LYS A 591 -29.50 18.15 3.41
CA LYS A 591 -28.38 18.77 4.13
C LYS A 591 -28.26 18.36 5.61
N PHE A 592 -29.19 17.55 6.12
CA PHE A 592 -29.16 17.07 7.51
C PHE A 592 -28.24 15.86 7.61
N TRP A 593 -27.01 16.09 8.06
CA TRP A 593 -25.93 15.10 8.09
C TRP A 593 -26.27 13.86 8.93
N ASP A 594 -26.87 14.03 10.12
CA ASP A 594 -27.19 12.92 11.03
C ASP A 594 -28.13 11.87 10.40
N ALA A 595 -28.99 12.28 9.45
CA ALA A 595 -29.85 11.33 8.73
C ALA A 595 -29.04 10.44 7.79
N TRP A 596 -27.98 10.97 7.16
CA TRP A 596 -27.08 10.19 6.32
C TRP A 596 -26.21 9.26 7.16
N GLU A 597 -25.72 9.72 8.32
CA GLU A 597 -24.99 8.86 9.26
C GLU A 597 -25.87 7.70 9.72
N ALA A 598 -27.07 8.01 10.23
CA ALA A 598 -27.99 6.99 10.72
C ALA A 598 -28.40 6.00 9.62
N LEU A 599 -28.60 6.45 8.39
CA LEU A 599 -28.87 5.58 7.25
C LEU A 599 -27.69 4.65 6.98
N THR A 600 -26.47 5.19 6.95
CA THR A 600 -25.24 4.43 6.71
C THR A 600 -25.03 3.36 7.79
N ILE A 601 -25.12 3.74 9.07
CA ILE A 601 -24.96 2.83 10.21
C ILE A 601 -26.06 1.78 10.24
N SER A 602 -27.31 2.14 9.91
CA SER A 602 -28.41 1.18 9.88
C SER A 602 -28.21 0.13 8.80
N LEU A 603 -27.79 0.54 7.59
CA LEU A 603 -27.48 -0.38 6.49
C LEU A 603 -26.26 -1.24 6.80
N PHE A 604 -25.22 -0.66 7.40
CA PHE A 604 -24.03 -1.39 7.85
C PHE A 604 -24.35 -2.47 8.89
N SER A 605 -25.15 -2.10 9.91
CA SER A 605 -25.54 -3.00 11.01
C SER A 605 -26.49 -4.10 10.57
N THR A 606 -27.25 -3.88 9.48
CA THR A 606 -28.14 -4.88 8.87
C THR A 606 -27.50 -5.67 7.73
N ALA A 607 -26.16 -5.61 7.61
CA ALA A 607 -25.35 -6.32 6.60
C ALA A 607 -25.65 -5.94 5.14
N ARG A 608 -26.35 -4.83 4.89
CA ARG A 608 -26.61 -4.26 3.56
C ARG A 608 -25.47 -3.32 3.15
N LEU A 609 -24.24 -3.85 3.14
CA LEU A 609 -23.01 -3.06 3.02
C LEU A 609 -22.95 -2.26 1.71
N ASN A 610 -23.31 -2.84 0.58
CA ASN A 610 -23.28 -2.12 -0.71
C ASN A 610 -24.24 -0.92 -0.73
N ASP A 611 -25.40 -1.04 -0.10
CA ASP A 611 -26.39 0.05 -0.03
C ASP A 611 -25.90 1.23 0.84
N ALA A 612 -24.94 0.98 1.76
CA ALA A 612 -24.38 1.98 2.67
C ALA A 612 -23.33 2.87 2.01
N ILE A 613 -22.81 2.51 0.83
CA ILE A 613 -21.72 3.24 0.17
C ILE A 613 -22.15 4.66 -0.23
N LEU A 614 -23.25 4.80 -0.97
CA LEU A 614 -23.72 6.12 -1.42
C LEU A 614 -24.08 7.05 -0.25
N PRO A 615 -24.83 6.62 0.78
CA PRO A 615 -25.04 7.41 1.99
C PRO A 615 -23.74 7.91 2.64
N SER A 616 -22.71 7.06 2.74
CA SER A 616 -21.42 7.46 3.32
C SER A 616 -20.68 8.50 2.47
N LEU A 617 -20.78 8.43 1.14
CA LEU A 617 -20.20 9.43 0.23
C LEU A 617 -20.87 10.80 0.36
N ASN A 618 -22.20 10.83 0.57
CA ASN A 618 -22.94 12.07 0.80
C ASN A 618 -22.55 12.73 2.13
N MET A 619 -22.23 11.95 3.17
CA MET A 619 -21.71 12.50 4.43
C MET A 619 -20.42 13.29 4.19
N ILE A 620 -19.48 12.72 3.41
CA ILE A 620 -18.22 13.36 3.04
C ILE A 620 -18.46 14.60 2.17
N GLU A 621 -19.39 14.57 1.24
CA GLU A 621 -19.70 15.75 0.40
C GLU A 621 -20.26 16.91 1.24
N LEU A 622 -21.15 16.63 2.20
CA LEU A 622 -21.73 17.63 3.09
C LEU A 622 -20.71 18.19 4.09
N ALA A 623 -19.80 17.35 4.57
CA ALA A 623 -18.77 17.73 5.53
C ALA A 623 -17.40 17.11 5.20
N PRO A 624 -16.67 17.62 4.18
CA PRO A 624 -15.38 17.04 3.74
C PRO A 624 -14.27 17.04 4.80
N ALA A 625 -14.42 17.87 5.82
CA ALA A 625 -13.49 18.03 6.92
C ALA A 625 -13.95 17.34 8.22
N ASP A 626 -15.07 16.61 8.20
CA ASP A 626 -15.56 15.85 9.35
C ASP A 626 -14.84 14.49 9.46
N PRO A 627 -14.09 14.21 10.53
CA PRO A 627 -13.37 12.94 10.69
C PRO A 627 -14.31 11.73 10.79
N GLN A 628 -15.50 11.90 11.37
CA GLN A 628 -16.45 10.81 11.62
C GLN A 628 -16.94 10.18 10.30
N SER A 629 -17.19 11.00 9.27
CA SER A 629 -17.55 10.54 7.93
C SER A 629 -16.52 9.57 7.34
N TYR A 630 -15.22 9.81 7.57
CA TYR A 630 -14.15 8.93 7.12
C TYR A 630 -13.98 7.69 8.02
N VAL A 631 -14.24 7.80 9.33
CA VAL A 631 -14.30 6.63 10.24
C VAL A 631 -15.36 5.63 9.78
N VAL A 632 -16.56 6.12 9.48
CA VAL A 632 -17.68 5.29 9.00
C VAL A 632 -17.35 4.66 7.65
N LEU A 633 -16.80 5.45 6.71
CA LEU A 633 -16.37 4.92 5.40
C LEU A 633 -15.27 3.85 5.54
N CYS A 634 -14.29 4.08 6.42
CA CYS A 634 -13.22 3.12 6.71
C CYS A 634 -13.78 1.79 7.21
N ALA A 635 -14.68 1.83 8.18
CA ALA A 635 -15.34 0.63 8.70
C ALA A 635 -16.15 -0.10 7.61
N LEU A 636 -16.89 0.64 6.78
CA LEU A 636 -17.67 0.09 5.67
C LEU A 636 -16.78 -0.62 4.65
N MET A 637 -15.72 0.05 4.19
CA MET A 637 -14.79 -0.51 3.21
C MET A 637 -14.04 -1.72 3.77
N THR A 638 -13.70 -1.69 5.06
CA THR A 638 -13.10 -2.84 5.75
C THR A 638 -14.02 -4.06 5.69
N ARG A 639 -15.32 -3.90 6.01
CA ARG A 639 -16.28 -5.01 5.93
C ARG A 639 -16.58 -5.47 4.50
N LEU A 640 -16.48 -4.60 3.51
CA LEU A 640 -16.57 -4.95 2.10
C LEU A 640 -15.32 -5.67 1.57
N GLY A 641 -14.24 -5.75 2.37
CA GLY A 641 -12.95 -6.30 1.93
C GLY A 641 -12.15 -5.38 1.02
N ARG A 642 -12.55 -4.11 0.90
CA ARG A 642 -11.89 -3.07 0.08
C ARG A 642 -10.82 -2.35 0.91
N THR A 643 -9.81 -3.11 1.24
CA THR A 643 -8.78 -2.77 2.24
C THR A 643 -7.97 -1.53 1.92
N SER A 644 -7.53 -1.36 0.66
CA SER A 644 -6.75 -0.17 0.27
C SER A 644 -7.55 1.12 0.45
N GLU A 645 -8.85 1.08 0.15
CA GLU A 645 -9.78 2.20 0.31
C GLU A 645 -10.09 2.47 1.79
N ALA A 646 -10.25 1.40 2.57
CA ALA A 646 -10.42 1.48 4.01
C ALA A 646 -9.22 2.18 4.67
N ILE A 647 -7.99 1.79 4.31
CA ILE A 647 -6.76 2.40 4.82
C ILE A 647 -6.69 3.89 4.41
N GLY A 648 -7.05 4.22 3.18
CA GLY A 648 -7.12 5.61 2.71
C GLY A 648 -8.07 6.47 3.54
N ALA A 649 -9.30 5.99 3.76
CA ALA A 649 -10.28 6.68 4.61
C ALA A 649 -9.82 6.76 6.09
N GLY A 650 -9.26 5.68 6.64
CA GLY A 650 -8.75 5.65 8.00
C GLY A 650 -7.59 6.63 8.24
N ARG A 651 -6.63 6.70 7.30
CA ARG A 651 -5.55 7.70 7.33
C ARG A 651 -6.10 9.11 7.28
N ARG A 652 -7.11 9.34 6.43
CA ARG A 652 -7.76 10.65 6.37
C ARG A 652 -8.43 11.01 7.69
N ALA A 653 -9.16 10.09 8.32
CA ALA A 653 -9.76 10.33 9.63
C ALA A 653 -8.70 10.75 10.67
N VAL A 654 -7.55 10.06 10.70
CA VAL A 654 -6.43 10.38 11.61
C VAL A 654 -5.79 11.73 11.27
N GLU A 655 -5.61 12.08 9.99
CA GLU A 655 -5.12 13.41 9.60
C GLU A 655 -6.07 14.53 10.04
N LEU A 656 -7.39 14.29 9.95
CA LEU A 656 -8.40 15.27 10.32
C LEU A 656 -8.56 15.43 11.83
N ALA A 657 -8.33 14.36 12.58
CA ALA A 657 -8.40 14.33 14.04
C ALA A 657 -7.31 13.41 14.64
N PRO A 658 -6.05 13.89 14.73
CA PRO A 658 -4.93 13.05 15.20
C PRO A 658 -5.09 12.52 16.63
N ALA A 659 -5.92 13.17 17.44
CA ALA A 659 -6.25 12.82 18.82
C ALA A 659 -7.57 12.03 18.97
N SER A 660 -8.19 11.54 17.88
CA SER A 660 -9.38 10.67 17.96
C SER A 660 -8.99 9.20 18.09
N ALA A 661 -9.40 8.57 19.19
CA ALA A 661 -9.20 7.14 19.39
C ALA A 661 -9.98 6.30 18.35
N GLU A 662 -11.16 6.76 17.94
CA GLU A 662 -12.03 6.13 16.96
C GLU A 662 -11.37 6.10 15.57
N ALA A 663 -10.72 7.19 15.17
CA ALA A 663 -9.99 7.28 13.91
C ALA A 663 -8.82 6.30 13.85
N HIS A 664 -8.00 6.25 14.91
CA HIS A 664 -6.90 5.29 15.03
C HIS A 664 -7.39 3.84 15.07
N SER A 665 -8.48 3.56 15.78
CA SER A 665 -9.06 2.21 15.83
C SER A 665 -9.62 1.77 14.47
N ALA A 666 -10.27 2.66 13.71
CA ALA A 666 -10.77 2.34 12.38
C ALA A 666 -9.62 2.07 11.39
N LEU A 667 -8.58 2.91 11.41
CA LEU A 667 -7.37 2.68 10.62
C LEU A 667 -6.72 1.34 10.96
N ALA A 668 -6.64 0.99 12.26
CA ALA A 668 -6.09 -0.29 12.70
C ALA A 668 -6.84 -1.49 12.12
N ASP A 669 -8.18 -1.44 12.06
CA ASP A 669 -9.00 -2.51 11.48
C ASP A 669 -8.75 -2.70 9.99
N GLY A 670 -8.68 -1.60 9.23
CA GLY A 670 -8.36 -1.62 7.80
C GLY A 670 -6.98 -2.22 7.54
N LEU A 671 -5.98 -1.80 8.33
CA LEU A 671 -4.61 -2.32 8.27
C LEU A 671 -4.53 -3.81 8.63
N ALA A 672 -5.24 -4.27 9.66
CA ALA A 672 -5.26 -5.66 10.09
C ALA A 672 -5.93 -6.57 9.05
N THR A 673 -6.96 -6.07 8.36
CA THR A 673 -7.63 -6.78 7.24
C THR A 673 -6.68 -6.95 6.06
N GLU A 674 -5.87 -5.92 5.76
CA GLU A 674 -4.77 -5.96 4.78
C GLU A 674 -3.52 -6.71 5.29
N ARG A 675 -3.56 -7.28 6.50
CA ARG A 675 -2.45 -8.05 7.12
C ARG A 675 -1.19 -7.22 7.42
N ARG A 676 -1.31 -5.89 7.44
CA ARG A 676 -0.24 -4.95 7.83
C ARG A 676 -0.18 -4.83 9.35
N TYR A 677 0.10 -5.94 10.02
CA TYR A 677 -0.11 -6.09 11.46
C TYR A 677 0.72 -5.14 12.32
N LYS A 678 1.95 -4.80 11.92
CA LYS A 678 2.77 -3.83 12.64
C LYS A 678 2.14 -2.42 12.67
N GLU A 679 1.61 -1.97 11.55
CA GLU A 679 0.94 -0.67 11.46
C GLU A 679 -0.41 -0.70 12.20
N ALA A 680 -1.13 -1.82 12.13
CA ALA A 680 -2.35 -2.03 12.88
C ALA A 680 -2.11 -2.02 14.40
N GLU A 681 -1.02 -2.65 14.87
CA GLU A 681 -0.60 -2.63 16.26
C GLU A 681 -0.32 -1.19 16.73
N ALA A 682 0.50 -0.45 15.97
CA ALA A 682 0.83 0.94 16.30
C ALA A 682 -0.44 1.81 16.40
N SER A 683 -1.37 1.65 15.46
CA SER A 683 -2.64 2.38 15.44
C SER A 683 -3.54 1.99 16.62
N ASN A 684 -3.65 0.70 16.96
CA ASN A 684 -4.39 0.24 18.13
C ASN A 684 -3.80 0.79 19.44
N ARG A 685 -2.46 0.76 19.60
CA ARG A 685 -1.78 1.31 20.78
C ARG A 685 -2.01 2.82 20.90
N GLN A 686 -2.02 3.55 19.78
CA GLN A 686 -2.33 4.98 19.77
C GLN A 686 -3.80 5.25 20.14
N ALA A 687 -4.74 4.44 19.67
CA ALA A 687 -6.14 4.56 20.10
C ALA A 687 -6.29 4.33 21.62
N ILE A 688 -5.56 3.36 22.17
CA ILE A 688 -5.56 3.06 23.61
C ILE A 688 -4.86 4.16 24.42
N SER A 689 -3.78 4.77 23.91
CA SER A 689 -3.12 5.87 24.61
C SER A 689 -4.00 7.12 24.70
N LEU A 690 -4.79 7.40 23.65
CA LEU A 690 -5.75 8.49 23.61
C LEU A 690 -7.00 8.24 24.46
N ASN A 691 -7.50 7.00 24.46
CA ASN A 691 -8.59 6.56 25.32
C ASN A 691 -8.27 5.18 25.90
N PRO A 692 -7.76 5.12 27.14
CA PRO A 692 -7.41 3.86 27.79
C PRO A 692 -8.57 2.86 27.82
N MET A 693 -9.81 3.32 27.96
CA MET A 693 -11.00 2.46 28.00
C MET A 693 -11.63 2.20 26.63
N HIS A 694 -10.90 2.43 25.53
CA HIS A 694 -11.38 2.16 24.18
C HIS A 694 -11.43 0.64 23.89
N ARG A 695 -12.56 0.02 24.28
CA ARG A 695 -12.81 -1.43 24.21
C ARG A 695 -12.36 -2.08 22.90
N LYS A 696 -12.83 -1.55 21.76
CA LYS A 696 -12.60 -2.14 20.44
C LYS A 696 -11.10 -2.21 20.10
N ALA A 697 -10.34 -1.17 20.43
CA ALA A 697 -8.91 -1.10 20.15
C ALA A 697 -8.12 -2.09 21.02
N ARG A 698 -8.51 -2.28 22.29
CA ARG A 698 -7.89 -3.28 23.18
C ARG A 698 -8.14 -4.71 22.69
N VAL A 699 -9.38 -5.03 22.33
CA VAL A 699 -9.72 -6.34 21.71
C VAL A 699 -8.92 -6.56 20.43
N ASN A 700 -8.89 -5.57 19.55
CA ASN A 700 -8.21 -5.68 18.25
C ASN A 700 -6.69 -5.70 18.37
N LEU A 701 -6.10 -5.10 19.41
CA LEU A 701 -4.67 -5.22 19.71
C LEU A 701 -4.30 -6.68 19.97
N SER A 702 -4.99 -7.35 20.90
CA SER A 702 -4.70 -8.77 21.20
C SER A 702 -4.88 -9.65 19.96
N LYS A 703 -5.93 -9.42 19.16
CA LYS A 703 -6.15 -10.13 17.89
C LYS A 703 -5.05 -9.87 16.85
N THR A 704 -4.59 -8.62 16.73
CA THR A 704 -3.51 -8.23 15.82
C THR A 704 -2.20 -8.93 16.20
N LEU A 705 -1.90 -9.01 17.49
CA LEU A 705 -0.71 -9.69 18.00
C LEU A 705 -0.80 -11.21 17.79
N ILE A 706 -1.98 -11.81 17.99
CA ILE A 706 -2.27 -13.21 17.63
C ILE A 706 -1.94 -13.43 16.14
N ASP A 707 -2.48 -12.60 15.26
CA ASP A 707 -2.29 -12.77 13.82
C ASP A 707 -0.85 -12.49 13.35
N ALA A 708 -0.14 -11.59 14.04
CA ALA A 708 1.28 -11.32 13.85
C ALA A 708 2.19 -12.44 14.39
N GLY A 709 1.64 -13.37 15.17
CA GLY A 709 2.36 -14.48 15.78
C GLY A 709 3.18 -14.12 17.02
N ASP A 710 2.90 -12.98 17.65
CA ASP A 710 3.55 -12.56 18.89
C ASP A 710 2.79 -13.09 20.11
N VAL A 711 3.00 -14.37 20.43
CA VAL A 711 2.20 -15.11 21.43
C VAL A 711 2.28 -14.46 22.81
N ALA A 712 3.47 -14.05 23.25
CA ALA A 712 3.65 -13.45 24.58
C ALA A 712 2.92 -12.11 24.68
N ALA A 713 3.17 -11.19 23.74
CA ALA A 713 2.50 -9.90 23.72
C ALA A 713 0.98 -10.03 23.56
N ALA A 714 0.51 -11.01 22.79
CA ALA A 714 -0.92 -11.30 22.64
C ALA A 714 -1.57 -11.71 23.97
N ILE A 715 -0.92 -12.60 24.74
CA ILE A 715 -1.39 -13.04 26.06
C ILE A 715 -1.46 -11.84 27.02
N ASP A 716 -0.43 -11.01 27.06
CA ASP A 716 -0.38 -9.84 27.95
C ASP A 716 -1.47 -8.82 27.59
N ALA A 717 -1.63 -8.49 26.30
CA ALA A 717 -2.68 -7.59 25.83
C ALA A 717 -4.08 -8.15 26.09
N ALA A 718 -4.29 -9.46 25.93
CA ALA A 718 -5.56 -10.10 26.22
C ALA A 718 -5.88 -10.11 27.72
N ARG A 719 -4.90 -10.41 28.59
CA ARG A 719 -5.05 -10.33 30.06
C ARG A 719 -5.38 -8.91 30.53
N ASP A 720 -4.68 -7.91 30.01
CA ASP A 720 -4.99 -6.49 30.30
C ASP A 720 -6.42 -6.12 29.87
N THR A 721 -6.85 -6.60 28.69
CA THR A 721 -8.22 -6.37 28.20
C THR A 721 -9.26 -7.08 29.06
N VAL A 722 -9.01 -8.33 29.49
CA VAL A 722 -9.90 -9.07 30.40
C VAL A 722 -10.00 -8.37 31.76
N ALA A 723 -8.90 -7.87 32.30
CA ALA A 723 -8.91 -7.12 33.56
C ALA A 723 -9.75 -5.83 33.47
N ALA A 724 -9.69 -5.13 32.33
CA ALA A 724 -10.50 -3.93 32.08
C ALA A 724 -11.98 -4.23 31.81
N PHE A 725 -12.29 -5.38 31.20
CA PHE A 725 -13.64 -5.78 30.78
C PHE A 725 -13.94 -7.24 31.19
N PRO A 726 -14.10 -7.53 32.50
CA PRO A 726 -14.10 -8.90 33.02
C PRO A 726 -15.30 -9.74 32.56
N THR A 727 -16.40 -9.09 32.18
CA THR A 727 -17.65 -9.74 31.74
C THR A 727 -17.72 -9.96 30.23
N GLU A 728 -16.72 -9.53 29.46
CA GLU A 728 -16.72 -9.67 28.01
C GLU A 728 -16.12 -10.99 27.54
N LYS A 729 -16.82 -11.65 26.60
CA LYS A 729 -16.42 -12.96 26.05
C LYS A 729 -15.22 -12.88 25.11
N MET A 730 -15.19 -11.87 24.23
CA MET A 730 -14.19 -11.78 23.15
C MET A 730 -12.75 -11.66 23.66
N PRO A 731 -12.42 -10.80 24.65
CA PRO A 731 -11.09 -10.76 25.25
C PRO A 731 -10.64 -12.12 25.80
N ARG A 732 -11.54 -12.86 26.47
CA ARG A 732 -11.23 -14.20 27.00
C ARG A 732 -10.98 -15.20 25.90
N ASN A 733 -11.80 -15.22 24.84
CA ASN A 733 -11.58 -16.10 23.70
C ASN A 733 -10.21 -15.82 23.04
N ASN A 734 -9.81 -14.56 22.91
CA ASN A 734 -8.48 -14.20 22.41
C ASN A 734 -7.36 -14.72 23.34
N LEU A 735 -7.51 -14.56 24.65
CA LEU A 735 -6.56 -15.08 25.63
C LEU A 735 -6.41 -16.61 25.53
N LEU A 736 -7.52 -17.33 25.56
CA LEU A 736 -7.57 -18.80 25.45
C LEU A 736 -6.95 -19.28 24.13
N PHE A 737 -7.27 -18.59 23.04
CA PHE A 737 -6.67 -18.87 21.73
C PHE A 737 -5.15 -18.71 21.79
N ALA A 738 -4.62 -17.59 22.30
CA ALA A 738 -3.18 -17.33 22.38
C ALA A 738 -2.44 -18.32 23.30
N LEU A 739 -3.03 -18.66 24.46
CA LEU A 739 -2.48 -19.62 25.42
C LEU A 739 -2.24 -21.00 24.78
N ASN A 740 -3.15 -21.46 23.92
CA ASN A 740 -2.97 -22.73 23.20
C ASN A 740 -1.74 -22.77 22.28
N TYR A 741 -1.11 -21.64 21.95
CA TYR A 741 0.13 -21.58 21.16
C TYR A 741 1.38 -21.27 22.00
N SER A 742 1.22 -20.98 23.29
CA SER A 742 2.35 -20.66 24.17
C SER A 742 3.19 -21.89 24.48
N ASP A 743 4.50 -21.79 24.28
CA ASP A 743 5.52 -22.77 24.66
C ASP A 743 6.03 -22.58 26.11
N GLY A 744 5.63 -21.50 26.78
CA GLY A 744 6.00 -21.19 28.17
C GLY A 744 4.97 -21.59 29.24
N HIS A 745 3.79 -22.07 28.85
CA HIS A 745 2.72 -22.46 29.79
C HIS A 745 2.48 -23.98 29.78
N THR A 746 2.26 -24.57 30.95
CA THR A 746 1.88 -25.98 31.09
C THR A 746 0.42 -26.21 30.70
N ALA A 747 0.04 -27.46 30.46
CA ALA A 747 -1.35 -27.79 30.13
C ALA A 747 -2.32 -27.43 31.27
N GLU A 748 -1.90 -27.57 32.52
CA GLU A 748 -2.68 -27.22 33.71
C GLU A 748 -2.93 -25.71 33.81
N GLN A 749 -1.91 -24.88 33.56
CA GLN A 749 -2.04 -23.41 33.55
C GLN A 749 -2.98 -22.93 32.44
N ILE A 750 -2.93 -23.59 31.28
CA ILE A 750 -3.83 -23.28 30.18
C ILE A 750 -5.26 -23.67 30.57
N PHE A 751 -5.46 -24.88 31.14
CA PHE A 751 -6.77 -25.33 31.60
C PHE A 751 -7.36 -24.43 32.70
N GLU A 752 -6.54 -23.91 33.61
CA GLU A 752 -6.96 -22.93 34.62
C GLU A 752 -7.65 -21.71 33.96
N ALA A 753 -7.08 -21.17 32.89
CA ALA A 753 -7.71 -20.06 32.16
C ALA A 753 -9.08 -20.44 31.53
N TYR A 754 -9.26 -21.69 31.09
CA TYR A 754 -10.58 -22.18 30.63
C TYR A 754 -11.57 -22.28 31.77
N ARG A 755 -11.13 -22.68 32.97
CA ARG A 755 -11.99 -22.69 34.15
C ARG A 755 -12.39 -21.28 34.59
N ASP A 756 -11.49 -20.31 34.45
CA ASP A 756 -11.81 -18.90 34.72
C ASP A 756 -12.90 -18.38 33.77
N TYR A 757 -12.91 -18.82 32.51
CA TYR A 757 -14.00 -18.51 31.59
C TYR A 757 -15.35 -18.98 32.12
N ASP A 758 -15.44 -20.23 32.59
CA ASP A 758 -16.69 -20.77 33.13
C ASP A 758 -17.09 -20.05 34.42
N THR A 759 -16.14 -19.91 35.35
CA THR A 759 -16.35 -19.26 36.66
C THR A 759 -16.91 -17.84 36.50
N ASP A 760 -16.29 -17.05 35.62
CA ASP A 760 -16.58 -15.63 35.53
C ASP A 760 -17.80 -15.32 34.65
N LEU A 761 -18.10 -16.15 33.64
CA LEU A 761 -19.13 -15.84 32.64
C LEU A 761 -20.33 -16.79 32.62
N CYS A 762 -20.18 -18.03 33.10
CA CYS A 762 -21.13 -19.10 32.81
C CYS A 762 -21.71 -19.75 34.08
N GLN A 763 -20.92 -19.92 35.14
CA GLN A 763 -21.31 -20.69 36.32
C GLN A 763 -22.54 -20.11 37.04
N ALA A 764 -22.66 -18.78 37.11
CA ALA A 764 -23.82 -18.11 37.69
C ALA A 764 -25.15 -18.48 36.98
N LEU A 765 -25.10 -18.95 35.73
CA LEU A 765 -26.28 -19.36 34.97
C LEU A 765 -26.86 -20.70 35.43
N GLN A 766 -26.08 -21.50 36.16
CA GLN A 766 -26.49 -22.82 36.67
C GLN A 766 -27.67 -22.72 37.64
N ALA A 767 -27.75 -21.64 38.41
CA ALA A 767 -28.86 -21.38 39.31
C ALA A 767 -30.24 -21.32 38.61
N ASN A 768 -30.25 -21.12 37.28
CA ASN A 768 -31.47 -21.02 36.47
C ASN A 768 -31.73 -22.28 35.61
N TRP A 769 -31.01 -23.38 35.84
CA TRP A 769 -31.24 -24.62 35.10
C TRP A 769 -32.63 -25.19 35.38
N LYS A 770 -33.30 -25.65 34.33
CA LYS A 770 -34.62 -26.27 34.42
C LYS A 770 -34.50 -27.78 34.22
N PRO A 771 -35.29 -28.61 34.91
CA PRO A 771 -35.34 -30.05 34.67
C PRO A 771 -35.62 -30.37 33.19
N HIS A 772 -34.93 -31.39 32.67
CA HIS A 772 -35.16 -31.89 31.31
C HIS A 772 -36.39 -32.78 31.28
N LYS A 773 -37.35 -32.46 30.41
CA LYS A 773 -38.59 -33.24 30.22
C LYS A 773 -38.49 -34.28 29.11
N ASN A 774 -37.30 -34.45 28.53
CA ASN A 774 -37.04 -35.38 27.43
C ASN A 774 -37.36 -36.84 27.84
N ASN A 775 -37.86 -37.62 26.89
CA ASN A 775 -38.22 -39.02 27.13
C ASN A 775 -36.98 -39.91 27.30
N ARG A 776 -36.85 -40.58 28.44
CA ARG A 776 -35.71 -41.46 28.83
C ARG A 776 -35.75 -42.88 28.24
N ARG A 777 -36.48 -43.13 27.14
CA ARG A 777 -36.45 -44.44 26.46
C ARG A 777 -35.17 -44.59 25.63
N PRO A 778 -34.28 -45.57 25.90
CA PRO A 778 -32.98 -45.68 25.23
C PRO A 778 -33.04 -45.93 23.71
N GLN A 779 -34.01 -46.73 23.24
CA GLN A 779 -34.08 -47.21 21.84
C GLN A 779 -35.02 -46.41 20.94
N ARG A 780 -35.29 -45.14 21.27
CA ARG A 780 -36.13 -44.27 20.42
C ARG A 780 -35.29 -43.46 19.44
N LYS A 781 -35.94 -42.88 18.44
CA LYS A 781 -35.34 -41.84 17.59
C LYS A 781 -34.85 -40.66 18.44
N LEU A 782 -33.58 -40.28 18.29
CA LEU A 782 -32.94 -39.20 19.06
C LEU A 782 -32.96 -37.89 18.27
N LYS A 783 -33.26 -36.79 18.95
CA LYS A 783 -33.19 -35.43 18.39
C LYS A 783 -31.82 -34.83 18.68
N VAL A 784 -31.03 -34.57 17.63
CA VAL A 784 -29.67 -34.05 17.72
C VAL A 784 -29.62 -32.63 17.16
N GLY A 785 -29.16 -31.69 17.98
CA GLY A 785 -29.00 -30.29 17.58
C GLY A 785 -27.53 -29.94 17.38
N TYR A 786 -27.14 -29.43 16.21
CA TYR A 786 -25.79 -28.92 15.95
C TYR A 786 -25.79 -27.40 15.98
N VAL A 787 -24.90 -26.79 16.75
CA VAL A 787 -24.78 -25.32 16.89
C VAL A 787 -23.44 -24.87 16.32
N SER A 788 -23.49 -24.01 15.30
CA SER A 788 -22.25 -23.52 14.67
C SER A 788 -22.45 -22.20 13.91
N PRO A 789 -21.45 -21.28 13.97
CA PRO A 789 -21.33 -20.16 13.03
C PRO A 789 -20.66 -20.56 11.70
N ASP A 790 -20.16 -21.80 11.60
CA ASP A 790 -19.34 -22.25 10.48
C ASP A 790 -20.12 -23.02 9.41
N PHE A 791 -21.46 -23.00 9.45
CA PHE A 791 -22.33 -23.55 8.38
C PHE A 791 -22.35 -22.65 7.13
N ARG A 792 -21.17 -22.29 6.65
CA ARG A 792 -20.83 -21.42 5.52
C ARG A 792 -19.51 -21.92 4.94
N GLN A 793 -18.95 -21.29 3.92
CA GLN A 793 -17.62 -21.63 3.40
C GLN A 793 -16.55 -21.50 4.49
N HIS A 794 -16.17 -22.64 5.06
CA HIS A 794 -15.25 -22.74 6.18
C HIS A 794 -14.49 -24.08 6.12
N SER A 795 -13.27 -24.12 6.66
CA SER A 795 -12.42 -25.30 6.60
C SER A 795 -12.94 -26.48 7.41
N GLY A 796 -13.80 -26.25 8.40
CA GLY A 796 -14.46 -27.31 9.18
C GLY A 796 -15.39 -28.21 8.35
N ASN A 797 -15.87 -27.73 7.18
CA ASN A 797 -16.82 -28.47 6.35
C ASN A 797 -16.27 -29.76 5.77
N TYR A 798 -14.95 -29.84 5.56
CA TYR A 798 -14.31 -31.08 5.11
C TYR A 798 -14.48 -32.23 6.13
N PHE A 799 -14.85 -31.92 7.38
CA PHE A 799 -15.01 -32.88 8.47
C PHE A 799 -16.47 -33.04 8.90
N ILE A 800 -17.25 -31.95 9.00
CA ILE A 800 -18.65 -32.06 9.48
C ILE A 800 -19.62 -32.52 8.40
N GLU A 801 -19.41 -32.09 7.15
CA GLU A 801 -20.31 -32.44 6.06
C GLU A 801 -20.37 -33.95 5.77
N PRO A 802 -19.25 -34.69 5.71
CA PRO A 802 -19.33 -36.13 5.47
C PRO A 802 -20.09 -36.89 6.56
N LEU A 803 -20.08 -36.41 7.81
CA LEU A 803 -20.94 -36.92 8.87
C LEU A 803 -22.43 -36.64 8.58
N PHE A 804 -22.77 -35.39 8.26
CA PHE A 804 -24.17 -35.02 7.97
C PHE A 804 -24.76 -35.79 6.79
N ALA A 805 -23.96 -36.06 5.77
CA ALA A 805 -24.37 -36.83 4.60
C ALA A 805 -24.69 -38.31 4.90
N HIS A 806 -24.17 -38.86 6.01
CA HIS A 806 -24.22 -40.29 6.32
C HIS A 806 -24.96 -40.63 7.62
N HIS A 807 -25.58 -39.65 8.26
CA HIS A 807 -26.42 -39.89 9.43
C HIS A 807 -27.63 -40.79 9.11
N ASP A 808 -27.90 -41.76 9.98
CA ASP A 808 -29.09 -42.61 9.95
C ASP A 808 -30.33 -41.81 10.34
N ARG A 809 -31.07 -41.40 9.31
CA ARG A 809 -32.29 -40.61 9.42
C ARG A 809 -33.47 -41.36 10.05
N ASP A 810 -33.42 -42.68 10.15
CA ASP A 810 -34.48 -43.45 10.83
C ASP A 810 -34.29 -43.40 12.35
N ASN A 811 -33.05 -43.35 12.80
CA ASN A 811 -32.68 -43.34 14.22
C ASN A 811 -32.34 -41.96 14.79
N PHE A 812 -32.08 -40.97 13.94
CA PHE A 812 -31.73 -39.61 14.35
C PHE A 812 -32.52 -38.55 13.58
N GLU A 813 -32.99 -37.52 14.27
CA GLU A 813 -33.62 -36.32 13.72
C GLU A 813 -32.66 -35.13 13.94
N LEU A 814 -32.27 -34.43 12.87
CA LEU A 814 -31.19 -33.44 12.91
C LEU A 814 -31.73 -32.02 12.81
N THR A 815 -31.30 -31.17 13.75
CA THR A 815 -31.58 -29.72 13.75
C THR A 815 -30.28 -28.93 13.67
N ALA A 816 -30.17 -28.01 12.70
CA ALA A 816 -29.09 -27.03 12.65
C ALA A 816 -29.53 -25.72 13.31
N TYR A 817 -28.78 -25.29 14.32
CA TYR A 817 -28.84 -23.94 14.89
C TYR A 817 -27.71 -23.11 14.24
N ALA A 818 -28.08 -22.40 13.17
CA ALA A 818 -27.15 -21.75 12.26
C ALA A 818 -26.91 -20.29 12.64
N GLU A 819 -25.73 -20.01 13.20
CA GLU A 819 -25.29 -18.67 13.58
C GLU A 819 -24.71 -17.92 12.36
N LEU A 820 -25.58 -17.58 11.41
CA LEU A 820 -25.18 -16.98 10.14
C LEU A 820 -25.74 -15.57 10.00
N VAL A 821 -24.83 -14.59 9.91
CA VAL A 821 -25.18 -13.21 9.52
C VAL A 821 -25.39 -13.10 8.00
N SER A 822 -24.62 -13.85 7.21
CA SER A 822 -24.73 -13.87 5.75
C SER A 822 -24.52 -15.31 5.23
N PRO A 823 -25.57 -16.01 4.79
CA PRO A 823 -25.47 -17.34 4.19
C PRO A 823 -24.72 -17.31 2.84
N ASP A 824 -24.12 -18.43 2.45
CA ASP A 824 -23.50 -18.62 1.14
C ASP A 824 -23.94 -19.93 0.44
N ALA A 825 -23.31 -20.26 -0.68
CA ALA A 825 -23.62 -21.47 -1.44
C ALA A 825 -23.40 -22.77 -0.62
N THR A 826 -22.44 -22.75 0.30
CA THR A 826 -22.19 -23.89 1.20
C THR A 826 -23.27 -23.98 2.27
N SER A 827 -23.76 -22.87 2.81
CA SER A 827 -24.92 -22.87 3.72
C SER A 827 -26.16 -23.51 3.09
N ALA A 828 -26.46 -23.18 1.84
CA ALA A 828 -27.61 -23.74 1.11
C ALA A 828 -27.48 -25.26 0.94
N ARG A 829 -26.26 -25.73 0.63
CA ARG A 829 -25.96 -27.16 0.49
C ARG A 829 -26.05 -27.91 1.82
N LEU A 830 -25.41 -27.39 2.89
CA LEU A 830 -25.45 -28.01 4.22
C LEU A 830 -26.88 -28.14 4.76
N ARG A 831 -27.72 -27.14 4.50
CA ARG A 831 -29.13 -27.15 4.91
C ARG A 831 -29.90 -28.39 4.44
N THR A 832 -29.53 -28.97 3.30
CA THR A 832 -30.21 -30.15 2.75
C THR A 832 -30.05 -31.42 3.60
N TYR A 833 -29.05 -31.47 4.49
CA TYR A 833 -28.83 -32.60 5.39
C TYR A 833 -29.61 -32.51 6.70
N PHE A 834 -30.35 -31.44 6.98
CA PHE A 834 -31.05 -31.25 8.25
C PHE A 834 -32.57 -31.35 8.10
N ASP A 835 -33.24 -31.95 9.08
CA ASP A 835 -34.72 -31.92 9.15
C ASP A 835 -35.21 -30.50 9.44
N HIS A 836 -34.49 -29.79 10.32
CA HIS A 836 -34.83 -28.43 10.74
C HIS A 836 -33.62 -27.50 10.63
N TRP A 837 -33.84 -26.29 10.13
CA TRP A 837 -32.82 -25.25 10.04
C TRP A 837 -33.29 -23.98 10.76
N VAL A 838 -32.63 -23.63 11.85
CA VAL A 838 -33.01 -22.54 12.76
C VAL A 838 -31.96 -21.43 12.67
N PRO A 839 -32.27 -20.28 12.05
CA PRO A 839 -31.39 -19.11 12.10
C PRO A 839 -31.30 -18.55 13.52
N THR A 840 -30.09 -18.29 14.02
CA THR A 840 -29.89 -17.85 15.42
C THR A 840 -29.30 -16.45 15.57
N ALA A 841 -28.87 -15.80 14.49
CA ALA A 841 -28.18 -14.50 14.54
C ALA A 841 -28.96 -13.38 15.26
N THR A 842 -30.30 -13.43 15.26
CA THR A 842 -31.16 -12.45 15.94
C THR A 842 -31.52 -12.84 17.38
N LEU A 843 -31.11 -14.02 17.84
CA LEU A 843 -31.42 -14.55 19.16
C LEU A 843 -30.28 -14.26 20.14
N THR A 844 -30.66 -13.85 21.35
CA THR A 844 -29.76 -13.91 22.51
C THR A 844 -29.53 -15.36 22.94
N ASP A 845 -28.43 -15.63 23.65
CA ASP A 845 -28.15 -16.98 24.17
C ASP A 845 -29.28 -17.54 25.06
N ALA A 846 -29.97 -16.66 25.80
CA ALA A 846 -31.12 -17.06 26.62
C ALA A 846 -32.32 -17.48 25.76
N GLN A 847 -32.64 -16.71 24.70
CA GLN A 847 -33.71 -17.05 23.76
C GLN A 847 -33.39 -18.34 23.00
N LEU A 848 -32.13 -18.51 22.58
CA LEU A 848 -31.67 -19.73 21.92
C LEU A 848 -31.81 -20.95 22.85
N ALA A 849 -31.42 -20.83 24.12
CA ALA A 849 -31.56 -21.92 25.09
C ALA A 849 -33.04 -22.34 25.29
N GLU A 850 -33.97 -21.38 25.37
CA GLU A 850 -35.40 -21.71 25.46
C GLU A 850 -35.94 -22.33 24.16
N ARG A 851 -35.48 -21.85 23.00
CA ARG A 851 -35.82 -22.44 21.71
C ARG A 851 -35.37 -23.91 21.63
N ILE A 852 -34.12 -24.20 21.98
CA ILE A 852 -33.58 -25.58 22.01
C ILE A 852 -34.41 -26.49 22.92
N ARG A 853 -34.82 -25.97 24.09
CA ARG A 853 -35.63 -26.71 25.06
C ARG A 853 -37.05 -26.98 24.52
N ALA A 854 -37.63 -26.03 23.81
CA ALA A 854 -38.94 -26.17 23.16
C ALA A 854 -38.91 -27.18 22.00
N ASP A 855 -37.81 -27.21 21.24
CA ASP A 855 -37.61 -28.18 20.15
C ASP A 855 -37.41 -29.61 20.68
N GLY A 856 -37.12 -29.76 21.98
CA GLY A 856 -36.99 -31.04 22.66
C GLY A 856 -35.71 -31.78 22.28
N ILE A 857 -34.63 -31.04 22.02
CA ILE A 857 -33.33 -31.62 21.66
C ILE A 857 -32.82 -32.52 22.78
N ASP A 858 -32.39 -33.73 22.43
CA ASP A 858 -31.86 -34.73 23.35
C ASP A 858 -30.36 -34.60 23.52
N ILE A 859 -29.66 -34.38 22.42
CA ILE A 859 -28.21 -34.19 22.40
C ILE A 859 -27.92 -32.88 21.67
N LEU A 860 -27.30 -31.93 22.36
CA LEU A 860 -26.85 -30.68 21.76
C LEU A 860 -25.33 -30.72 21.55
N ILE A 861 -24.89 -30.44 20.33
CA ILE A 861 -23.50 -30.54 19.90
C ILE A 861 -22.98 -29.14 19.55
N ASP A 862 -21.99 -28.69 20.32
CA ASP A 862 -21.16 -27.54 20.00
C ASP A 862 -20.12 -27.95 18.96
N VAL A 863 -20.12 -27.25 17.83
CA VAL A 863 -19.17 -27.48 16.73
C VAL A 863 -18.13 -26.36 16.67
N ALA A 864 -18.27 -25.31 17.49
CA ALA A 864 -17.46 -24.09 17.40
C ALA A 864 -16.39 -24.03 18.50
N GLY A 865 -16.74 -24.35 19.74
CA GLY A 865 -15.92 -24.07 20.91
C GLY A 865 -15.67 -22.57 21.08
N HIS A 866 -14.44 -22.14 21.39
CA HIS A 866 -14.11 -20.73 21.60
C HIS A 866 -13.78 -19.94 20.31
N THR A 867 -14.15 -20.45 19.13
CA THR A 867 -14.03 -19.68 17.89
C THR A 867 -14.97 -18.46 17.89
N ALA A 868 -14.78 -17.57 16.92
CA ALA A 868 -15.60 -16.35 16.79
C ALA A 868 -17.08 -16.69 16.63
N ASP A 869 -17.95 -15.85 17.21
CA ASP A 869 -19.42 -15.98 17.14
C ASP A 869 -19.97 -17.30 17.72
N ASN A 870 -19.24 -17.95 18.64
CA ASN A 870 -19.74 -19.13 19.32
C ASN A 870 -20.96 -18.86 20.22
N ARG A 871 -21.66 -19.94 20.57
CA ARG A 871 -22.88 -19.92 21.39
C ARG A 871 -22.72 -20.66 22.72
N LEU A 872 -21.51 -20.71 23.30
CA LEU A 872 -21.25 -21.38 24.58
C LEU A 872 -22.13 -20.86 25.73
N GLY A 873 -22.53 -19.58 25.69
CA GLY A 873 -23.48 -19.02 26.66
C GLY A 873 -24.87 -19.65 26.63
N ALA A 874 -25.30 -20.24 25.50
CA ALA A 874 -26.52 -21.04 25.43
C ALA A 874 -26.31 -22.42 26.06
N PHE A 875 -25.16 -23.06 25.83
CA PHE A 875 -24.78 -24.34 26.47
C PHE A 875 -24.66 -24.22 27.99
N ALA A 876 -24.11 -23.11 28.50
CA ALA A 876 -24.03 -22.80 29.93
C ALA A 876 -25.40 -22.79 30.65
N ARG A 877 -26.50 -22.65 29.90
CA ARG A 877 -27.89 -22.69 30.41
C ARG A 877 -28.51 -24.09 30.40
N LYS A 878 -27.73 -25.11 30.00
CA LYS A 878 -28.10 -26.52 29.94
C LYS A 878 -29.49 -26.74 29.31
N PRO A 879 -29.68 -26.43 28.01
CA PRO A 879 -30.99 -26.55 27.37
C PRO A 879 -31.35 -27.99 26.96
N ALA A 880 -30.36 -28.85 26.73
CA ALA A 880 -30.53 -30.28 26.40
C ALA A 880 -29.96 -31.17 27.53
N PRO A 881 -30.51 -32.40 27.71
CA PRO A 881 -30.07 -33.29 28.77
C PRO A 881 -28.64 -33.81 28.59
N VAL A 882 -28.20 -33.97 27.35
CA VAL A 882 -26.83 -34.31 26.99
C VAL A 882 -26.26 -33.20 26.12
N SER A 883 -25.07 -32.71 26.47
CA SER A 883 -24.32 -31.72 25.71
C SER A 883 -22.92 -32.25 25.39
N LEU A 884 -22.48 -32.05 24.17
CA LEU A 884 -21.20 -32.50 23.62
C LEU A 884 -20.49 -31.34 22.92
N THR A 885 -19.17 -31.23 23.02
CA THR A 885 -18.36 -30.42 22.10
C THR A 885 -17.53 -31.33 21.19
N TRP A 886 -17.39 -30.97 19.91
CA TRP A 886 -16.57 -31.69 18.95
C TRP A 886 -16.01 -30.75 17.87
N LEU A 887 -14.76 -31.02 17.46
CA LEU A 887 -14.07 -30.47 16.28
C LEU A 887 -13.59 -29.02 16.36
N GLY A 888 -14.48 -28.02 16.48
CA GLY A 888 -14.20 -26.63 16.06
C GLY A 888 -12.98 -25.96 16.66
N PHE A 889 -12.83 -26.07 17.99
CA PHE A 889 -11.74 -25.43 18.73
C PHE A 889 -10.62 -26.41 19.12
N GLY A 890 -10.93 -27.71 19.18
CA GLY A 890 -9.96 -28.78 19.39
C GLY A 890 -9.44 -28.95 20.82
N TYR A 891 -9.94 -28.19 21.80
CA TYR A 891 -9.64 -28.35 23.23
C TYR A 891 -10.91 -28.22 24.08
N THR A 892 -10.78 -28.33 25.42
CA THR A 892 -11.84 -28.09 26.40
C THR A 892 -12.54 -26.74 26.16
N THR A 893 -13.85 -26.67 26.38
CA THR A 893 -14.59 -25.41 26.46
C THR A 893 -14.48 -24.76 27.83
N GLY A 894 -13.96 -25.48 28.83
CA GLY A 894 -13.93 -25.03 30.21
C GLY A 894 -15.28 -25.11 30.94
N LEU A 895 -16.40 -25.23 30.22
CA LEU A 895 -17.74 -25.19 30.79
C LEU A 895 -18.07 -26.48 31.53
N SER A 896 -18.41 -26.36 32.81
CA SER A 896 -19.00 -27.45 33.60
C SER A 896 -20.42 -27.86 33.13
N ALA A 897 -21.03 -27.07 32.24
CA ALA A 897 -22.35 -27.35 31.66
C ALA A 897 -22.32 -28.35 30.48
N ILE A 898 -21.17 -28.54 29.82
CA ILE A 898 -21.02 -29.47 28.69
C ILE A 898 -20.55 -30.81 29.25
N ASP A 899 -21.26 -31.90 28.92
CA ASP A 899 -21.03 -33.19 29.57
C ASP A 899 -19.81 -33.91 29.00
N TYR A 900 -19.65 -33.86 27.68
CA TYR A 900 -18.69 -34.67 26.96
C TYR A 900 -17.88 -33.85 25.94
N ILE A 901 -16.65 -34.29 25.69
CA ILE A 901 -15.83 -33.90 24.54
C ILE A 901 -15.56 -35.13 23.70
N MET A 902 -15.91 -35.10 22.41
CA MET A 902 -15.65 -36.22 21.49
C MET A 902 -14.19 -36.21 21.09
N THR A 903 -13.48 -37.32 21.31
CA THR A 903 -12.04 -37.43 21.06
C THR A 903 -11.63 -38.88 20.77
N ASP A 904 -10.33 -39.17 20.76
CA ASP A 904 -9.75 -40.51 20.68
C ASP A 904 -8.52 -40.63 21.60
N ALA A 905 -8.02 -41.85 21.77
CA ALA A 905 -6.90 -42.13 22.67
C ALA A 905 -5.55 -41.53 22.21
N ALA A 906 -5.38 -41.19 20.92
CA ALA A 906 -4.15 -40.59 20.43
C ALA A 906 -4.12 -39.08 20.71
N MET A 907 -5.25 -38.40 20.55
CA MET A 907 -5.41 -36.96 20.81
C MET A 907 -5.52 -36.65 22.30
N VAL A 908 -6.29 -37.45 23.05
CA VAL A 908 -6.45 -37.33 24.50
C VAL A 908 -6.17 -38.69 25.15
N PRO A 909 -4.90 -38.99 25.46
CA PRO A 909 -4.52 -40.24 26.14
C PRO A 909 -5.24 -40.42 27.47
N GLU A 910 -5.38 -41.67 27.93
CA GLU A 910 -5.85 -41.96 29.28
C GLU A 910 -4.93 -41.31 30.34
N GLY A 911 -5.52 -40.79 31.41
CA GLY A 911 -4.80 -40.03 32.45
C GLY A 911 -4.70 -38.52 32.18
N SER A 912 -5.24 -38.03 31.06
CA SER A 912 -5.28 -36.60 30.72
C SER A 912 -6.60 -35.92 31.10
N GLU A 913 -7.54 -36.64 31.74
CA GLU A 913 -8.90 -36.16 32.05
C GLU A 913 -8.90 -34.89 32.92
N HIS A 914 -7.90 -34.69 33.77
CA HIS A 914 -7.78 -33.51 34.64
C HIS A 914 -7.56 -32.19 33.88
N LEU A 915 -7.30 -32.25 32.57
CA LEU A 915 -7.08 -31.11 31.69
C LEU A 915 -8.35 -30.69 30.92
N PHE A 916 -9.51 -31.27 31.25
CA PHE A 916 -10.78 -31.02 30.57
C PHE A 916 -11.90 -30.80 31.59
N SER A 917 -12.85 -29.92 31.27
CA SER A 917 -14.06 -29.75 32.09
C SER A 917 -15.10 -30.80 31.72
N GLU A 918 -15.15 -31.16 30.44
CA GLU A 918 -15.99 -32.22 29.90
C GLU A 918 -15.36 -33.60 30.12
N LYS A 919 -16.20 -34.65 30.16
CA LYS A 919 -15.72 -36.04 30.16
C LYS A 919 -15.26 -36.43 28.76
N PRO A 920 -13.99 -36.84 28.56
CA PRO A 920 -13.54 -37.31 27.26
C PRO A 920 -14.28 -38.59 26.85
N TRP A 921 -14.98 -38.55 25.72
CA TRP A 921 -15.56 -39.74 25.08
C TRP A 921 -14.63 -40.17 23.94
N ARG A 922 -13.89 -41.26 24.18
CA ARG A 922 -12.87 -41.75 23.25
C ARG A 922 -13.48 -42.72 22.24
N LEU A 923 -13.37 -42.38 20.96
CA LEU A 923 -13.68 -43.29 19.86
C LEU A 923 -12.55 -44.30 19.69
N ALA A 924 -12.88 -45.54 19.30
CA ALA A 924 -11.92 -46.65 19.15
C ALA A 924 -10.90 -46.45 18.01
N GLN A 925 -11.13 -45.47 17.14
CA GLN A 925 -10.27 -45.04 16.04
C GLN A 925 -10.23 -43.51 16.02
N SER A 926 -9.50 -42.88 15.09
CA SER A 926 -9.43 -41.42 14.97
C SER A 926 -10.82 -40.75 15.06
N ASN A 927 -10.88 -39.63 15.79
CA ASN A 927 -12.07 -38.81 15.96
C ASN A 927 -12.35 -37.87 14.77
N PHE A 928 -11.48 -37.90 13.74
CA PHE A 928 -11.64 -37.15 12.52
C PHE A 928 -12.19 -37.99 11.38
N ILE A 929 -12.79 -37.27 10.43
CA ILE A 929 -13.22 -37.73 9.12
C ILE A 929 -12.87 -36.65 8.11
N TYR A 930 -12.53 -37.01 6.88
CA TYR A 930 -12.10 -36.05 5.89
C TYR A 930 -12.67 -36.34 4.50
N ARG A 931 -13.28 -35.31 3.91
CA ARG A 931 -13.68 -35.27 2.51
C ARG A 931 -12.86 -34.19 1.77
N PRO A 932 -12.06 -34.55 0.76
CA PRO A 932 -11.19 -33.61 0.05
C PRO A 932 -11.98 -32.61 -0.80
N GLY A 933 -11.37 -31.43 -1.03
CA GLY A 933 -11.91 -30.44 -1.96
C GLY A 933 -11.72 -30.86 -3.42
N ALA A 934 -12.71 -30.57 -4.28
CA ALA A 934 -12.71 -30.97 -5.69
C ALA A 934 -11.57 -30.35 -6.54
N SER A 935 -10.95 -29.26 -6.08
CA SER A 935 -9.97 -28.47 -6.84
C SER A 935 -8.50 -28.81 -6.56
N MET A 936 -8.20 -29.85 -5.77
CA MET A 936 -6.82 -30.17 -5.35
C MET A 936 -5.95 -30.74 -6.48
N GLY A 937 -6.55 -31.47 -7.42
CA GLY A 937 -5.86 -32.06 -8.58
C GLY A 937 -4.80 -33.12 -8.22
N ASP A 938 -3.93 -33.42 -9.17
CA ASP A 938 -2.84 -34.39 -9.02
C ASP A 938 -1.66 -33.83 -8.22
N PHE A 939 -0.89 -34.71 -7.55
CA PHE A 939 0.27 -34.32 -6.77
C PHE A 939 1.61 -34.42 -7.53
N GLY A 940 1.70 -35.25 -8.58
CA GLY A 940 2.92 -35.41 -9.38
C GLY A 940 4.05 -36.20 -8.69
N PRO A 941 5.19 -36.42 -9.38
CA PRO A 941 6.34 -37.16 -8.83
C PRO A 941 7.03 -36.40 -7.68
N LEU A 942 8.02 -37.03 -7.04
CA LEU A 942 8.80 -36.42 -5.94
C LEU A 942 9.70 -35.28 -6.46
N PRO A 943 9.51 -34.01 -6.01
CA PRO A 943 10.31 -32.87 -6.47
C PRO A 943 11.82 -33.01 -6.22
N ALA A 944 12.23 -33.61 -5.10
CA ALA A 944 13.63 -33.79 -4.77
C ALA A 944 14.44 -34.56 -5.84
N GLN A 945 13.79 -35.42 -6.63
CA GLN A 945 14.46 -36.18 -7.70
C GLN A 945 14.95 -35.28 -8.85
N THR A 946 14.26 -34.16 -9.10
CA THR A 946 14.62 -33.20 -10.15
C THR A 946 15.37 -31.99 -9.61
N ASN A 947 15.05 -31.56 -8.38
CA ASN A 947 15.59 -30.33 -7.81
C ASN A 947 17.02 -30.50 -7.27
N GLY A 948 17.43 -31.73 -6.93
CA GLY A 948 18.72 -32.01 -6.32
C GLY A 948 18.81 -31.64 -4.84
N TYR A 949 17.68 -31.31 -4.20
CA TYR A 949 17.57 -31.03 -2.77
C TYR A 949 16.17 -31.39 -2.25
N VAL A 950 16.06 -31.62 -0.93
CA VAL A 950 14.78 -31.86 -0.26
C VAL A 950 14.15 -30.54 0.18
N THR A 951 12.87 -30.36 -0.12
CA THR A 951 12.04 -29.24 0.31
C THR A 951 11.16 -29.66 1.49
N LEU A 952 11.51 -29.18 2.67
CA LEU A 952 10.67 -29.25 3.86
C LEU A 952 9.66 -28.12 3.82
N GLY A 953 8.47 -28.30 4.39
CA GLY A 953 7.59 -27.14 4.51
C GLY A 953 6.35 -27.30 5.36
N THR A 954 5.64 -26.19 5.51
CA THR A 954 4.35 -26.15 6.19
C THR A 954 3.48 -25.04 5.64
N LEU A 955 2.16 -25.25 5.66
CA LEU A 955 1.17 -24.22 5.41
C LEU A 955 0.55 -23.78 6.74
N THR A 956 1.16 -22.77 7.38
CA THR A 956 0.86 -22.45 8.78
C THR A 956 0.72 -20.97 9.09
N ARG A 957 -0.14 -20.65 10.07
CA ARG A 957 -0.33 -19.29 10.57
C ARG A 957 0.88 -18.84 11.38
N ALA A 958 1.17 -17.53 11.39
CA ALA A 958 2.32 -16.99 12.10
C ALA A 958 2.38 -17.37 13.59
N ILE A 959 1.22 -17.47 14.26
CA ILE A 959 1.14 -17.83 15.69
C ILE A 959 1.68 -19.22 16.04
N ARG A 960 1.78 -20.14 15.07
CA ARG A 960 2.40 -21.45 15.30
C ARG A 960 3.93 -21.43 15.16
N MET A 961 4.50 -20.39 14.57
CA MET A 961 5.93 -20.24 14.38
C MET A 961 6.57 -19.57 15.59
N ASN A 962 6.60 -20.25 16.74
CA ASN A 962 7.31 -19.81 17.94
C ASN A 962 8.83 -20.10 17.88
N ASP A 963 9.58 -19.59 18.84
CA ASP A 963 11.05 -19.73 18.85
C ASP A 963 11.49 -21.19 19.05
N ARG A 964 10.72 -21.98 19.81
CA ARG A 964 10.93 -23.41 19.98
C ARG A 964 10.88 -24.16 18.63
N THR A 965 9.88 -23.89 17.79
CA THR A 965 9.72 -24.50 16.46
C THR A 965 10.85 -24.06 15.53
N VAL A 966 11.16 -22.76 15.48
CA VAL A 966 12.24 -22.22 14.64
C VAL A 966 13.58 -22.87 14.99
N ARG A 967 13.89 -23.03 16.29
CA ARG A 967 15.12 -23.68 16.77
C ARG A 967 15.21 -25.12 16.27
N VAL A 968 14.17 -25.92 16.46
CA VAL A 968 14.15 -27.34 16.06
C VAL A 968 14.28 -27.48 14.54
N TRP A 969 13.59 -26.65 13.77
CA TRP A 969 13.69 -26.73 12.30
C TRP A 969 15.04 -26.23 11.79
N SER A 970 15.68 -25.29 12.48
CA SER A 970 17.05 -24.87 12.18
C SER A 970 18.04 -26.01 12.42
N GLU A 971 17.84 -26.84 13.45
CA GLU A 971 18.62 -28.07 13.67
C GLU A 971 18.48 -29.05 12.52
N ILE A 972 17.25 -29.29 12.03
CA ILE A 972 16.99 -30.13 10.85
C ILE A 972 17.76 -29.61 9.64
N LEU A 973 17.68 -28.31 9.36
CA LEU A 973 18.35 -27.68 8.22
C LEU A 973 19.89 -27.71 8.33
N ARG A 974 20.44 -27.76 9.55
CA ARG A 974 21.89 -27.97 9.75
C ARG A 974 22.31 -29.40 9.44
N ARG A 975 21.47 -30.40 9.76
CA ARG A 975 21.71 -31.81 9.40
C ARG A 975 21.44 -32.12 7.92
N LEU A 976 20.66 -31.29 7.24
CA LEU A 976 20.36 -31.38 5.81
C LEU A 976 20.92 -30.15 5.06
N PRO A 977 22.23 -30.06 4.77
CA PRO A 977 22.87 -28.82 4.32
C PRO A 977 22.32 -28.24 3.00
N GLN A 978 21.78 -29.08 2.11
CA GLN A 978 21.13 -28.65 0.87
C GLN A 978 19.61 -28.46 1.01
N GLY A 979 19.02 -28.89 2.13
CA GLY A 979 17.58 -28.86 2.32
C GLY A 979 17.04 -27.42 2.34
N ARG A 980 15.84 -27.23 1.83
CA ARG A 980 15.14 -25.93 1.84
C ARG A 980 13.91 -25.99 2.72
N LEU A 981 13.46 -24.84 3.22
CA LEU A 981 12.27 -24.72 4.02
C LEU A 981 11.28 -23.76 3.36
N VAL A 982 10.06 -24.24 3.16
CA VAL A 982 8.90 -23.44 2.72
C VAL A 982 7.98 -23.17 3.91
N VAL A 983 7.67 -21.92 4.18
CA VAL A 983 6.63 -21.52 5.13
C VAL A 983 5.66 -20.60 4.40
N ASP A 984 4.47 -21.10 4.10
CA ASP A 984 3.52 -20.37 3.27
C ASP A 984 2.15 -20.21 3.93
N SER A 985 1.70 -18.96 4.09
CA SER A 985 0.32 -18.67 4.48
C SER A 985 -0.03 -17.20 4.28
N ASN A 986 -1.33 -16.89 4.37
CA ASN A 986 -1.83 -15.52 4.39
C ASN A 986 -1.18 -14.62 5.47
N SER A 987 -0.53 -15.17 6.49
CA SER A 987 0.19 -14.37 7.52
C SER A 987 1.45 -13.71 6.96
N TYR A 988 2.00 -14.25 5.88
CA TYR A 988 3.25 -13.82 5.25
C TYR A 988 3.01 -13.19 3.88
N ARG A 989 1.80 -12.67 3.63
CA ARG A 989 1.48 -11.90 2.42
C ARG A 989 2.28 -10.59 2.36
N ASP A 990 2.55 -10.00 3.53
CA ASP A 990 3.29 -8.75 3.68
C ASP A 990 4.81 -9.00 3.87
N GLY A 991 5.63 -8.19 3.21
CA GLY A 991 7.09 -8.30 3.24
C GLY A 991 7.69 -8.22 4.66
N PRO A 992 7.34 -7.22 5.49
CA PRO A 992 7.73 -7.15 6.90
C PRO A 992 7.53 -8.43 7.72
N MET A 993 6.46 -9.20 7.46
CA MET A 993 6.21 -10.47 8.14
C MET A 993 7.13 -11.59 7.64
N GLN A 994 7.40 -11.64 6.33
CA GLN A 994 8.38 -12.56 5.74
C GLN A 994 9.77 -12.31 6.33
N GLU A 995 10.22 -11.05 6.32
CA GLU A 995 11.52 -10.65 6.84
C GLU A 995 11.68 -10.98 8.33
N ARG A 996 10.63 -10.76 9.13
CA ARG A 996 10.65 -11.09 10.57
C ARG A 996 10.90 -12.59 10.78
N LEU A 997 10.29 -13.46 9.98
CA LEU A 997 10.52 -14.90 10.12
C LEU A 997 11.91 -15.30 9.61
N ILE A 998 12.32 -14.79 8.44
CA ILE A 998 13.64 -15.06 7.85
C ILE A 998 14.75 -14.68 8.84
N ALA A 999 14.69 -13.48 9.42
CA ALA A 999 15.68 -13.01 10.39
C ALA A 999 15.82 -13.93 11.62
N ARG A 1000 14.74 -14.61 12.04
CA ARG A 1000 14.78 -15.57 13.16
C ARG A 1000 15.54 -16.85 12.81
N PHE A 1001 15.47 -17.29 11.55
CA PHE A 1001 16.27 -18.42 11.06
C PHE A 1001 17.73 -18.01 10.77
N GLU A 1002 17.96 -16.81 10.23
CA GLU A 1002 19.32 -16.26 10.05
C GLU A 1002 20.06 -16.13 11.38
N ALA A 1003 19.36 -15.71 12.45
CA ALA A 1003 19.90 -15.68 13.81
C ALA A 1003 20.30 -17.07 14.35
N GLN A 1004 19.78 -18.16 13.76
CA GLN A 1004 20.16 -19.55 14.05
C GLN A 1004 21.23 -20.09 13.08
N GLY A 1005 21.78 -19.23 12.21
CA GLY A 1005 22.82 -19.58 11.24
C GLY A 1005 22.31 -20.21 9.94
N ILE A 1006 21.03 -20.08 9.62
CA ILE A 1006 20.47 -20.60 8.37
C ILE A 1006 20.52 -19.55 7.27
N GLU A 1007 21.08 -19.92 6.12
CA GLU A 1007 21.22 -19.02 4.97
C GLU A 1007 19.86 -18.65 4.36
N ARG A 1008 19.67 -17.36 4.06
CA ARG A 1008 18.45 -16.81 3.45
C ARG A 1008 18.00 -17.54 2.18
N SER A 1009 18.93 -17.95 1.32
CA SER A 1009 18.63 -18.63 0.04
C SER A 1009 17.91 -19.97 0.22
N ARG A 1010 17.91 -20.54 1.43
CA ARG A 1010 17.24 -21.79 1.81
C ARG A 1010 15.84 -21.58 2.37
N LEU A 1011 15.40 -20.33 2.56
CA LEU A 1011 14.14 -19.97 3.22
C LEU A 1011 13.17 -19.36 2.20
N MET A 1012 12.06 -20.06 1.98
CA MET A 1012 11.00 -19.66 1.06
C MET A 1012 9.76 -19.31 1.89
N VAL A 1013 9.64 -18.03 2.28
CA VAL A 1013 8.54 -17.54 3.11
C VAL A 1013 7.61 -16.67 2.26
N GLY A 1014 6.32 -16.98 2.23
CA GLY A 1014 5.40 -16.24 1.37
C GLY A 1014 3.93 -16.60 1.52
N CYS A 1015 3.15 -16.19 0.51
CA CYS A 1015 1.73 -16.48 0.40
C CYS A 1015 1.39 -16.73 -1.07
N HIS A 1016 1.22 -17.99 -1.45
CA HIS A 1016 0.88 -18.38 -2.82
C HIS A 1016 -0.51 -19.04 -2.88
N SER A 1017 -1.20 -18.83 -4.00
CA SER A 1017 -2.54 -19.38 -4.25
C SER A 1017 -2.62 -19.87 -5.70
N PRO A 1018 -3.17 -21.07 -5.96
CA PRO A 1018 -3.75 -21.98 -4.97
C PRO A 1018 -2.68 -22.68 -4.10
N ALA A 1019 -3.02 -22.96 -2.84
CA ALA A 1019 -2.11 -23.57 -1.88
C ALA A 1019 -1.55 -24.94 -2.32
N TRP A 1020 -2.29 -25.66 -3.17
CA TRP A 1020 -1.90 -26.96 -3.72
C TRP A 1020 -0.60 -26.87 -4.55
N ASP A 1021 -0.32 -25.74 -5.20
CA ASP A 1021 0.89 -25.55 -6.00
C ASP A 1021 2.14 -25.54 -5.09
N VAL A 1022 2.01 -24.99 -3.88
CA VAL A 1022 3.08 -25.03 -2.87
C VAL A 1022 3.30 -26.47 -2.41
N LEU A 1023 2.23 -27.19 -2.07
CA LEU A 1023 2.31 -28.58 -1.60
C LEU A 1023 2.92 -29.51 -2.67
N ARG A 1024 2.64 -29.30 -3.96
CA ARG A 1024 3.25 -30.10 -5.03
C ARG A 1024 4.77 -30.00 -5.05
N ASN A 1025 5.31 -28.86 -4.64
CA ASN A 1025 6.75 -28.60 -4.59
C ASN A 1025 7.40 -28.97 -3.25
N MET A 1026 6.63 -29.49 -2.29
CA MET A 1026 7.14 -29.99 -1.01
C MET A 1026 7.40 -31.50 -1.05
N ASP A 1027 8.44 -31.92 -0.35
CA ASP A 1027 8.83 -33.33 -0.20
C ASP A 1027 8.41 -33.89 1.17
N ILE A 1028 8.53 -33.10 2.25
CA ILE A 1028 8.16 -33.49 3.61
C ILE A 1028 7.45 -32.33 4.32
N GLY A 1029 6.29 -32.62 4.91
CA GLY A 1029 5.52 -31.71 5.74
C GLY A 1029 6.00 -31.72 7.19
N LEU A 1030 6.12 -30.53 7.78
CA LEU A 1030 6.54 -30.32 9.16
C LEU A 1030 5.39 -29.75 9.99
N ASP A 1031 5.08 -30.40 11.10
CA ASP A 1031 4.12 -29.89 12.06
C ASP A 1031 4.74 -28.86 13.02
N CYS A 1032 3.92 -27.90 13.44
CA CYS A 1032 4.28 -26.98 14.50
C CYS A 1032 3.89 -27.54 15.87
N PHE A 1033 4.53 -27.03 16.92
CA PHE A 1033 4.24 -27.37 18.30
C PHE A 1033 4.48 -26.15 19.21
N PRO A 1034 3.77 -26.00 20.34
CA PRO A 1034 2.94 -27.01 21.03
C PRO A 1034 1.50 -27.13 20.50
N HIS A 1035 1.14 -26.41 19.44
CA HIS A 1035 -0.14 -26.56 18.75
C HIS A 1035 0.07 -27.10 17.33
N ASN A 1036 -0.46 -28.29 17.07
CA ASN A 1036 -0.35 -28.95 15.77
C ASN A 1036 -1.22 -28.31 14.70
N SER A 1037 -0.96 -28.71 13.46
CA SER A 1037 -1.73 -28.37 12.28
C SER A 1037 -3.03 -29.17 12.22
N GLY A 1038 -4.07 -28.51 11.67
CA GLY A 1038 -5.41 -29.09 11.54
C GLY A 1038 -5.65 -29.51 10.09
N VAL A 1039 -6.51 -28.78 9.39
CA VAL A 1039 -6.89 -29.08 8.00
C VAL A 1039 -5.69 -29.17 7.06
N THR A 1040 -4.74 -28.23 7.17
CA THR A 1040 -3.56 -28.19 6.29
C THR A 1040 -2.66 -29.43 6.42
N LEU A 1041 -2.64 -30.09 7.57
CA LEU A 1041 -1.94 -31.37 7.75
C LEU A 1041 -2.59 -32.46 6.89
N VAL A 1042 -3.92 -32.58 6.98
CA VAL A 1042 -4.68 -33.59 6.23
C VAL A 1042 -4.57 -33.35 4.72
N GLU A 1043 -4.63 -32.08 4.30
CA GLU A 1043 -4.47 -31.68 2.91
C GLU A 1043 -3.04 -31.97 2.39
N THR A 1044 -2.02 -31.76 3.22
CA THR A 1044 -0.62 -32.08 2.87
C THR A 1044 -0.43 -33.58 2.63
N LEU A 1045 -0.97 -34.42 3.54
CA LEU A 1045 -0.98 -35.87 3.36
C LEU A 1045 -1.74 -36.27 2.08
N TYR A 1046 -2.91 -35.66 1.83
CA TYR A 1046 -3.72 -35.93 0.64
C TYR A 1046 -3.02 -35.53 -0.67
N MET A 1047 -2.10 -34.57 -0.62
CA MET A 1047 -1.21 -34.20 -1.73
C MET A 1047 0.06 -35.08 -1.82
N GLY A 1048 0.07 -36.25 -1.17
CA GLY A 1048 1.18 -37.20 -1.27
C GLY A 1048 2.43 -36.78 -0.51
N VAL A 1049 2.34 -35.82 0.40
CA VAL A 1049 3.49 -35.34 1.17
C VAL A 1049 3.44 -35.95 2.58
N PRO A 1050 4.39 -36.82 2.97
CA PRO A 1050 4.44 -37.34 4.34
C PRO A 1050 4.63 -36.21 5.34
N TYR A 1051 4.09 -36.39 6.55
CA TYR A 1051 3.99 -35.32 7.55
C TYR A 1051 4.49 -35.82 8.91
N ILE A 1052 5.48 -35.15 9.48
CA ILE A 1052 6.01 -35.48 10.82
C ILE A 1052 5.38 -34.56 11.86
N THR A 1053 4.86 -35.14 12.95
CA THR A 1053 4.27 -34.39 14.07
C THR A 1053 5.00 -34.65 15.38
N LEU A 1054 5.01 -33.66 16.27
CA LEU A 1054 5.43 -33.84 17.66
C LEU A 1054 4.17 -33.99 18.52
N ALA A 1055 4.08 -35.11 19.21
CA ALA A 1055 3.01 -35.43 20.14
C ALA A 1055 3.26 -34.71 21.48
N ASP A 1056 2.86 -33.45 21.54
CA ASP A 1056 3.06 -32.58 22.68
C ASP A 1056 1.85 -32.71 23.65
N ARG A 1057 1.40 -31.61 24.25
CA ARG A 1057 0.27 -31.58 25.17
C ARG A 1057 -1.07 -32.03 24.57
N PRO A 1058 -1.85 -32.87 25.29
CA PRO A 1058 -3.27 -33.06 25.00
C PRO A 1058 -3.98 -31.69 25.09
N SER A 1059 -4.83 -31.28 24.16
CA SER A 1059 -5.41 -31.96 23.00
C SER A 1059 -4.86 -31.41 21.67
N VAL A 1060 -4.86 -30.09 21.48
CA VAL A 1060 -4.45 -29.43 20.23
C VAL A 1060 -2.98 -29.66 19.84
N GLY A 1061 -2.13 -30.06 20.79
CA GLY A 1061 -0.75 -30.48 20.53
C GLY A 1061 -0.60 -31.93 20.06
N ARG A 1062 -1.72 -32.63 19.84
CA ARG A 1062 -1.77 -34.03 19.41
C ARG A 1062 -2.76 -34.28 18.26
N ILE A 1063 -3.23 -33.23 17.58
CA ILE A 1063 -4.09 -33.38 16.40
C ILE A 1063 -3.40 -34.24 15.34
N GLY A 1064 -2.11 -33.98 15.07
CA GLY A 1064 -1.33 -34.78 14.14
C GLY A 1064 -1.23 -36.24 14.57
N SER A 1065 -1.17 -36.51 15.88
CA SER A 1065 -1.11 -37.88 16.40
C SER A 1065 -2.39 -38.68 16.10
N SER A 1066 -3.56 -38.04 16.20
CA SER A 1066 -4.84 -38.68 15.85
C SER A 1066 -4.97 -38.92 14.35
N VAL A 1067 -4.62 -37.94 13.53
CA VAL A 1067 -4.70 -38.08 12.07
C VAL A 1067 -3.74 -39.16 11.57
N LEU A 1068 -2.49 -39.16 12.03
CA LEU A 1068 -1.48 -40.13 11.62
C LEU A 1068 -1.82 -41.56 12.09
N HIS A 1069 -2.37 -41.73 13.30
CA HIS A 1069 -2.98 -43.01 13.69
C HIS A 1069 -4.13 -43.39 12.77
N GLY A 1070 -5.00 -42.43 12.43
CA GLY A 1070 -6.16 -42.63 11.57
C GLY A 1070 -5.83 -43.14 10.17
N ILE A 1071 -4.66 -42.77 9.63
CA ILE A 1071 -4.17 -43.26 8.33
C ILE A 1071 -3.18 -44.43 8.43
N GLY A 1072 -2.94 -44.96 9.64
CA GLY A 1072 -2.05 -46.10 9.85
C GLY A 1072 -0.56 -45.77 9.75
N ARG A 1073 -0.15 -44.52 10.05
CA ARG A 1073 1.23 -44.03 10.04
C ARG A 1073 1.76 -43.55 11.41
N PRO A 1074 1.60 -44.33 12.51
CA PRO A 1074 2.05 -43.90 13.83
C PRO A 1074 3.57 -43.70 13.93
N GLU A 1075 4.36 -44.28 13.02
CA GLU A 1075 5.81 -44.13 12.96
C GLU A 1075 6.26 -42.69 12.71
N TRP A 1076 5.38 -41.82 12.18
CA TRP A 1076 5.64 -40.39 11.94
C TRP A 1076 5.32 -39.49 13.14
N ILE A 1077 4.90 -40.08 14.27
CA ILE A 1077 4.59 -39.37 15.50
C ILE A 1077 5.82 -39.40 16.42
N ALA A 1078 6.44 -38.25 16.68
CA ALA A 1078 7.55 -38.11 17.62
C ALA A 1078 7.06 -37.81 19.04
N GLN A 1079 7.76 -38.29 20.06
CA GLN A 1079 7.52 -37.98 21.48
C GLN A 1079 8.50 -36.93 22.03
N THR A 1080 9.60 -36.67 21.32
CA THR A 1080 10.63 -35.69 21.71
C THR A 1080 11.09 -34.87 20.51
N GLU A 1081 11.68 -33.70 20.76
CA GLU A 1081 12.24 -32.85 19.69
C GLU A 1081 13.34 -33.58 18.90
N GLU A 1082 14.20 -34.36 19.57
CA GLU A 1082 15.24 -35.13 18.89
C GLU A 1082 14.65 -36.25 18.03
N GLU A 1083 13.62 -36.95 18.51
CA GLU A 1083 12.92 -37.94 17.70
C GLU A 1083 12.25 -37.30 16.48
N TYR A 1084 11.67 -36.11 16.64
CA TYR A 1084 11.10 -35.32 15.54
C TYR A 1084 12.16 -35.01 14.48
N ILE A 1085 13.32 -34.48 14.90
CA ILE A 1085 14.45 -34.19 14.02
C ILE A 1085 14.91 -35.46 13.30
N GLN A 1086 15.11 -36.56 14.04
CA GLN A 1086 15.62 -37.79 13.49
C GLN A 1086 14.68 -38.40 12.45
N LYS A 1087 13.37 -38.41 12.70
CA LYS A 1087 12.38 -38.90 11.73
C LYS A 1087 12.41 -38.09 10.43
N VAL A 1088 12.50 -36.76 10.51
CA VAL A 1088 12.59 -35.90 9.33
C VAL A 1088 13.88 -36.18 8.55
N VAL A 1089 15.02 -36.24 9.23
CA VAL A 1089 16.32 -36.50 8.58
C VAL A 1089 16.33 -37.89 7.91
N THR A 1090 15.80 -38.91 8.59
CA THR A 1090 15.71 -40.26 8.03
C THR A 1090 14.84 -40.30 6.78
N LEU A 1091 13.66 -39.66 6.78
CA LEU A 1091 12.84 -39.56 5.57
C LEU A 1091 13.54 -38.80 4.44
N ALA A 1092 14.24 -37.71 4.76
CA ALA A 1092 14.92 -36.88 3.78
C ALA A 1092 16.15 -37.56 3.15
N SER A 1093 16.76 -38.55 3.83
CA SER A 1093 17.95 -39.26 3.35
C SER A 1093 17.65 -40.43 2.40
N ASP A 1094 16.40 -40.88 2.29
CA ASP A 1094 16.00 -42.01 1.42
C ASP A 1094 14.98 -41.57 0.36
N LEU A 1095 15.49 -40.96 -0.73
CA LEU A 1095 14.64 -40.47 -1.83
C LEU A 1095 13.82 -41.58 -2.52
N PRO A 1096 14.34 -42.80 -2.76
CA PRO A 1096 13.52 -43.89 -3.27
C PRO A 1096 12.33 -44.24 -2.37
N ALA A 1097 12.54 -44.36 -1.05
CA ALA A 1097 11.44 -44.60 -0.11
C ALA A 1097 10.46 -43.43 -0.10
N LEU A 1098 10.94 -42.18 -0.12
CA LEU A 1098 10.11 -40.99 -0.13
C LEU A 1098 9.25 -40.88 -1.40
N ALA A 1099 9.81 -41.25 -2.57
CA ALA A 1099 9.08 -41.29 -3.83
C ALA A 1099 7.99 -42.37 -3.81
N ASN A 1100 8.27 -43.53 -3.21
CA ASN A 1100 7.28 -44.59 -3.02
C ASN A 1100 6.16 -44.16 -2.07
N ILE A 1101 6.48 -43.47 -0.97
CA ILE A 1101 5.47 -42.91 -0.05
C ILE A 1101 4.57 -41.95 -0.82
N ARG A 1102 5.15 -40.98 -1.55
CA ARG A 1102 4.37 -39.99 -2.30
C ARG A 1102 3.42 -40.63 -3.31
N ALA A 1103 3.88 -41.64 -4.04
CA ALA A 1103 3.08 -42.33 -5.05
C ALA A 1103 1.85 -43.05 -4.47
N ASN A 1104 1.93 -43.53 -3.22
CA ASN A 1104 0.90 -44.39 -2.63
C ASN A 1104 0.05 -43.70 -1.56
N LEU A 1105 0.54 -42.63 -0.91
CA LEU A 1105 -0.08 -42.05 0.28
C LEU A 1105 -1.55 -41.62 0.06
N ARG A 1106 -1.90 -41.04 -1.10
CA ARG A 1106 -3.30 -40.68 -1.39
C ARG A 1106 -4.21 -41.91 -1.44
N ALA A 1107 -3.76 -43.01 -2.05
CA ALA A 1107 -4.53 -44.26 -2.11
C ALA A 1107 -4.65 -44.90 -0.71
N GLU A 1108 -3.58 -44.85 0.08
CA GLU A 1108 -3.60 -45.29 1.48
C GLU A 1108 -4.61 -44.49 2.31
N MET A 1109 -4.67 -43.16 2.13
CA MET A 1109 -5.66 -42.32 2.79
C MET A 1109 -7.10 -42.70 2.41
N HIS A 1110 -7.38 -42.94 1.14
CA HIS A 1110 -8.70 -43.39 0.69
C HIS A 1110 -9.13 -44.71 1.32
N ALA A 1111 -8.18 -45.63 1.56
CA ALA A 1111 -8.44 -46.92 2.19
C ALA A 1111 -8.50 -46.84 3.74
N SER A 1112 -8.22 -45.68 4.33
CA SER A 1112 -8.10 -45.52 5.78
C SER A 1112 -9.42 -45.13 6.46
N PRO A 1113 -9.56 -45.40 7.78
CA PRO A 1113 -10.68 -44.93 8.58
C PRO A 1113 -10.94 -43.42 8.55
N LEU A 1114 -9.94 -42.60 8.18
CA LEU A 1114 -10.10 -41.15 8.06
C LEU A 1114 -11.03 -40.76 6.90
N MET A 1115 -11.15 -41.58 5.86
CA MET A 1115 -11.97 -41.31 4.67
C MET A 1115 -13.16 -42.27 4.52
N ASP A 1116 -13.36 -43.22 5.44
CA ASP A 1116 -14.54 -44.08 5.46
C ASP A 1116 -15.73 -43.36 6.12
N GLU A 1117 -16.44 -42.57 5.29
CA GLU A 1117 -17.53 -41.74 5.78
C GLU A 1117 -18.68 -42.50 6.44
N PRO A 1118 -19.21 -43.59 5.83
CA PRO A 1118 -20.27 -44.38 6.45
C PRO A 1118 -19.84 -45.04 7.77
N ALA A 1119 -18.60 -45.54 7.88
CA ALA A 1119 -18.14 -46.16 9.12
C ALA A 1119 -17.97 -45.14 10.24
N PHE A 1120 -17.46 -43.95 9.92
CA PHE A 1120 -17.36 -42.86 10.90
C PHE A 1120 -18.74 -42.45 11.42
N ALA A 1121 -19.74 -42.27 10.56
CA ALA A 1121 -21.09 -41.90 10.97
C ALA A 1121 -21.69 -42.91 11.96
N ARG A 1122 -21.61 -44.21 11.65
CA ARG A 1122 -22.06 -45.28 12.57
C ARG A 1122 -21.34 -45.24 13.92
N LYS A 1123 -20.03 -45.01 13.91
CA LYS A 1123 -19.20 -44.89 15.12
C LYS A 1123 -19.61 -43.67 15.96
N PHE A 1124 -19.84 -42.53 15.30
CA PHE A 1124 -20.28 -41.29 15.94
C PHE A 1124 -21.67 -41.46 16.57
N GLU A 1125 -22.61 -42.05 15.85
CA GLU A 1125 -23.97 -42.33 16.32
C GLU A 1125 -24.01 -43.32 17.50
N THR A 1126 -23.14 -44.33 17.48
CA THR A 1126 -22.97 -45.26 18.61
C THR A 1126 -22.54 -44.51 19.86
N ALA A 1127 -21.63 -43.55 19.73
CA ALA A 1127 -21.22 -42.69 20.83
C ALA A 1127 -22.37 -41.80 21.33
N LEU A 1128 -23.11 -41.15 20.43
CA LEU A 1128 -24.29 -40.36 20.80
C LEU A 1128 -25.33 -41.18 21.59
N ARG A 1129 -25.63 -42.39 21.12
CA ARG A 1129 -26.53 -43.32 21.81
C ARG A 1129 -25.98 -43.71 23.18
N GLY A 1130 -24.69 -44.01 23.29
CA GLY A 1130 -24.04 -44.34 24.56
C GLY A 1130 -24.13 -43.21 25.60
N MET A 1131 -23.89 -41.97 25.19
CA MET A 1131 -24.03 -40.79 26.05
C MET A 1131 -25.49 -40.62 26.52
N PHE A 1132 -26.46 -40.77 25.61
CA PHE A 1132 -27.87 -40.69 25.96
C PHE A 1132 -28.33 -41.80 26.91
N ASN A 1133 -27.84 -43.03 26.71
CA ASN A 1133 -28.13 -44.16 27.61
C ASN A 1133 -27.58 -43.90 29.02
N THR A 1134 -26.37 -43.36 29.12
CA THR A 1134 -25.76 -42.96 30.40
C THR A 1134 -26.63 -41.93 31.14
N TRP A 1135 -27.17 -40.93 30.41
CA TRP A 1135 -28.11 -39.98 30.99
C TRP A 1135 -29.41 -40.66 31.47
N CYS A 1136 -29.97 -41.58 30.67
CA CYS A 1136 -31.17 -42.33 31.04
C CYS A 1136 -30.97 -43.13 32.34
N GLU A 1137 -29.81 -43.76 32.50
CA GLU A 1137 -29.43 -44.60 33.65
C GLU A 1137 -29.10 -43.80 34.91
N SER A 1138 -28.60 -42.56 34.79
CA SER A 1138 -28.19 -41.72 35.94
C SER A 1138 -29.31 -41.25 36.88
N GLN A 1139 -30.57 -41.67 36.63
CA GLN A 1139 -31.72 -41.40 37.50
C GLN A 1139 -32.41 -42.70 37.98
N ALA A 1140 -31.79 -43.87 37.75
CA ALA A 1140 -32.23 -45.16 38.29
C ALA A 1140 -31.78 -45.35 39.75
#